data_AF-A0A7K0FS37-F1
#
_entry.id   AF-A0A7K0FS37-F1
#
_cell.length_a   1.000
_cell.length_b   1.000
_cell.length_c   1.000
_cell.angle_alpha   90.00
_cell.angle_beta   90.00
_cell.angle_gamma   90.00
#
_symmetry.space_group_name_H-M   'P 1'
#
loop_
_entity.id
_entity.type
_entity.pdbx_description
1 polymer ?
#
loop_
_entity_poly.entity_id
_entity_poly.type
_entity_poly.pdbx_seq_one_letter_code
_entity_poly.pdbx_strand_id
1 'polypeptide(L)'
;MIRKLLFKMGMFFMMFSMMNSALKAQVNITFPEVLFTNASTIAREGTSTVILDRLISLVDNTPAGEQIRISIYLINYQPLMDALKNAETRGVNIKILVDMSRSDSQETNATSLPWLQTNLAASEVVATYNDVSTLSINHHKYALFSKVNTNAGLVSNVTFQTSHNFTSSDAKKVQDAITFNNAGIYNAFLNNWQVMRNNAASGMKNNFNYDVFEDVANGLRAEFFPKISGGSFIGQDNVLENLDAITDVANAKIRIAMSDWSDLRVAIADKLIALKNQGAIIEVYAKDAAGTLVQTKLRQLQQLGATVRIFNLESGSDAKFNIHAKIMLIEGTWKGQANSKVIITGSHNYTDPALKTNNEVLVYLLNSSVFNQYHTYFEGLKTVVPSVQLLAWDFNSITTSDLSDYPATYSSGMLGSKIARGNGLVYNVLTKGFSSAKVDLGSGILTTTLTEAKDRNEYYEFSVKPLPGKAISLSEISAKIRRTSNGSSKIQWTYILNSGPITNIGSEISVNSTTAGYYLDPVDVSNIADLQDIRPNELVKIRLYVYGEGTRTGTIAFGQSSTTDLNVLTIRGDLANISDDNLLISWSANTLSGETASFASTTRSNAIGSSTMIRGSGLEASSLSKGFSSRTNANLSYTIVTDKTSAIANNSYVEFDVNVLANYKVSIKTIYAKLRRSSAGARNYIIQYSINGGTFLDASSTVAFSNTFAGGIPQDPIDVSGVAALQNIEGAKNIKFRIYSWGYTSTGGSFAFGLSETSSDDVFTIAGTAVSTSLPVVLNKFEVVKQATQVGLNWSTSSEKNNSHFEVLKSSDAKNWTLLSSVKGNGTTTAVNYYQYADVNPKIGNNYYRLKQVDFDGNFELSEIKVVNYALLTNELKVFADDAKVLVFINQQQVDEGFLNIFDLMGRQILSERVKLVAGENKIALPINLSKGLYILRLDKAYEKLSVKFIK
;
A
#
# COMPACT_ATOMS: atom_id res chain seq x y z
N MET A 1 -49.28 50.18 6.88
CA MET A 1 -49.44 48.97 6.04
C MET A 1 -48.26 48.00 6.16
N ILE A 2 -47.01 48.47 6.02
CA ILE A 2 -45.79 47.63 6.04
C ILE A 2 -45.57 46.86 7.36
N ARG A 3 -45.89 47.46 8.53
CA ARG A 3 -45.84 46.75 9.83
C ARG A 3 -46.85 45.59 9.96
N LYS A 4 -48.04 45.68 9.34
CA LYS A 4 -49.02 44.57 9.32
C LYS A 4 -48.61 43.46 8.34
N LEU A 5 -47.84 43.80 7.30
CA LEU A 5 -47.30 42.83 6.33
C LEU A 5 -46.11 42.05 6.92
N LEU A 6 -45.22 42.73 7.67
CA LEU A 6 -44.10 42.10 8.39
C LEU A 6 -44.57 41.19 9.53
N PHE A 7 -45.63 41.56 10.26
CA PHE A 7 -46.20 40.72 11.31
C PHE A 7 -46.91 39.47 10.73
N LYS A 8 -47.56 39.60 9.56
CA LYS A 8 -48.14 38.45 8.84
C LYS A 8 -47.08 37.55 8.20
N MET A 9 -45.99 38.09 7.67
CA MET A 9 -44.85 37.30 7.16
C MET A 9 -44.11 36.58 8.29
N GLY A 10 -43.94 37.20 9.46
CA GLY A 10 -43.36 36.56 10.64
C GLY A 10 -44.21 35.41 11.19
N MET A 11 -45.54 35.58 11.23
CA MET A 11 -46.47 34.49 11.57
C MET A 11 -46.50 33.39 10.50
N PHE A 12 -46.37 33.74 9.22
CA PHE A 12 -46.33 32.76 8.13
C PHE A 12 -45.03 31.95 8.16
N PHE A 13 -43.88 32.57 8.48
CA PHE A 13 -42.60 31.86 8.69
C PHE A 13 -42.60 31.01 9.97
N MET A 14 -43.24 31.46 11.06
CA MET A 14 -43.45 30.62 12.25
C MET A 14 -44.41 29.46 11.98
N MET A 15 -45.49 29.67 11.22
CA MET A 15 -46.38 28.58 10.79
C MET A 15 -45.70 27.65 9.78
N PHE A 16 -44.84 28.13 8.87
CA PHE A 16 -44.08 27.26 7.95
C PHE A 16 -43.00 26.46 8.69
N SER A 17 -42.35 27.05 9.69
CA SER A 17 -41.43 26.38 10.63
C SER A 17 -42.14 25.34 11.49
N MET A 18 -43.35 25.65 11.98
CA MET A 18 -44.19 24.71 12.75
C MET A 18 -44.87 23.66 11.87
N MET A 19 -45.20 23.95 10.60
CA MET A 19 -45.76 22.96 9.66
C MET A 19 -44.69 22.03 9.07
N ASN A 20 -43.42 22.45 8.99
CA ASN A 20 -42.28 21.54 8.72
C ASN A 20 -41.81 20.76 9.96
N SER A 21 -42.34 21.06 11.15
CA SER A 21 -42.09 20.25 12.34
C SER A 21 -42.95 18.96 12.39
N ALA A 22 -43.93 18.85 11.49
CA ALA A 22 -44.69 17.64 11.24
C ALA A 22 -44.07 16.88 10.05
N LEU A 23 -43.41 15.76 10.35
CA LEU A 23 -42.67 14.86 9.46
C LEU A 23 -41.26 15.35 9.05
N LYS A 24 -40.34 15.41 10.02
CA LYS A 24 -38.94 15.06 9.69
C LYS A 24 -38.99 13.67 9.03
N ALA A 25 -38.39 13.54 7.85
CA ALA A 25 -38.35 12.26 7.15
C ALA A 25 -37.74 11.20 8.08
N GLN A 26 -38.46 10.10 8.26
CA GLN A 26 -37.98 8.96 9.07
C GLN A 26 -36.60 8.51 8.57
N VAL A 27 -35.77 7.99 9.48
CA VAL A 27 -34.44 7.49 9.08
C VAL A 27 -34.61 6.32 8.12
N ASN A 28 -34.10 6.45 6.90
CA ASN A 28 -33.98 5.33 5.98
C ASN A 28 -32.73 4.52 6.35
N ILE A 29 -32.91 3.36 6.98
CA ILE A 29 -31.81 2.50 7.45
C ILE A 29 -32.18 1.02 7.33
N THR A 30 -31.20 0.20 6.95
CA THR A 30 -31.30 -1.26 6.96
C THR A 30 -30.17 -1.81 7.83
N PHE A 31 -30.48 -2.72 8.75
CA PHE A 31 -29.50 -3.23 9.72
C PHE A 31 -28.92 -4.60 9.31
N PRO A 32 -27.63 -4.87 9.59
CA PRO A 32 -26.63 -3.88 9.98
C PRO A 32 -26.32 -2.91 8.84
N GLU A 33 -26.10 -1.64 9.17
CA GLU A 33 -25.66 -0.61 8.21
C GLU A 33 -24.19 -0.31 8.44
N VAL A 34 -23.41 -0.18 7.36
CA VAL A 34 -22.03 0.33 7.43
C VAL A 34 -21.91 1.62 6.66
N LEU A 35 -21.11 2.54 7.18
CA LEU A 35 -20.82 3.81 6.53
C LEU A 35 -19.32 4.06 6.58
N PHE A 36 -18.85 4.71 5.52
CA PHE A 36 -17.46 5.09 5.37
C PHE A 36 -17.37 6.56 4.99
N THR A 37 -16.32 7.24 5.44
CA THR A 37 -16.03 8.56 4.88
C THR A 37 -15.56 8.43 3.43
N ASN A 38 -15.87 9.43 2.60
CA ASN A 38 -15.50 9.44 1.19
C ASN A 38 -14.00 9.69 1.03
N ALA A 39 -13.24 8.63 0.75
CA ALA A 39 -11.79 8.69 0.64
C ALA A 39 -11.32 9.61 -0.49
N SER A 40 -12.03 9.68 -1.63
CA SER A 40 -11.67 10.57 -2.75
C SER A 40 -11.85 12.04 -2.39
N THR A 41 -12.91 12.39 -1.67
CA THR A 41 -13.11 13.74 -1.12
C THR A 41 -11.99 14.11 -0.16
N ILE A 42 -11.64 13.20 0.76
CA ILE A 42 -10.56 13.41 1.74
C ILE A 42 -9.20 13.55 1.05
N ALA A 43 -8.93 12.76 0.01
CA ALA A 43 -7.71 12.85 -0.80
C ALA A 43 -7.57 14.18 -1.55
N ARG A 44 -8.64 14.98 -1.63
CA ARG A 44 -8.64 16.35 -2.17
C ARG A 44 -8.81 17.39 -1.06
N GLU A 45 -8.38 17.04 0.17
CA GLU A 45 -8.46 17.89 1.37
C GLU A 45 -9.88 18.32 1.76
N GLY A 46 -10.90 17.65 1.22
CA GLY A 46 -12.31 17.90 1.50
C GLY A 46 -12.79 17.25 2.81
N THR A 47 -14.02 17.59 3.19
CA THR A 47 -14.69 17.05 4.38
C THR A 47 -15.76 16.03 3.96
N SER A 48 -15.79 14.87 4.61
CA SER A 48 -16.85 13.87 4.46
C SER A 48 -17.64 13.72 5.76
N THR A 49 -18.84 14.29 5.81
CA THR A 49 -19.71 14.29 6.99
C THR A 49 -20.62 13.07 7.10
N VAL A 50 -20.56 12.13 6.16
CA VAL A 50 -21.50 10.99 6.02
C VAL A 50 -21.77 10.24 7.33
N ILE A 51 -20.72 9.98 8.12
CA ILE A 51 -20.85 9.30 9.43
C ILE A 51 -21.53 10.18 10.48
N LEU A 52 -21.16 11.47 10.55
CA LEU A 52 -21.76 12.43 11.49
C LEU A 52 -23.20 12.76 11.12
N ASP A 53 -23.50 12.89 9.83
CA ASP A 53 -24.85 13.13 9.31
C ASP A 53 -25.78 11.96 9.65
N ARG A 54 -25.29 10.71 9.57
CA ARG A 54 -26.04 9.54 10.04
C ARG A 54 -26.29 9.60 11.54
N LEU A 55 -25.27 9.90 12.34
CA LEU A 55 -25.44 10.01 13.78
C LEU A 55 -26.47 11.09 14.15
N ILE A 56 -26.40 12.25 13.51
CA ILE A 56 -27.38 13.33 13.65
C ILE A 56 -28.78 12.85 13.26
N SER A 57 -28.91 12.11 12.16
CA SER A 57 -30.20 11.55 11.71
C SER A 57 -30.82 10.62 12.76
N LEU A 58 -30.02 9.77 13.43
CA LEU A 58 -30.47 8.90 14.52
C LEU A 58 -30.91 9.72 15.76
N VAL A 59 -30.13 10.73 16.14
CA VAL A 59 -30.45 11.66 17.24
C VAL A 59 -31.77 12.40 16.96
N ASP A 60 -31.93 12.91 15.75
CA ASP A 60 -33.11 13.67 15.32
C ASP A 60 -34.39 12.83 15.32
N ASN A 61 -34.28 11.52 15.08
CA ASN A 61 -35.40 10.59 14.99
C ASN A 61 -35.63 9.75 16.24
N THR A 62 -34.89 10.00 17.32
CA THR A 62 -35.18 9.42 18.63
C THR A 62 -36.42 10.11 19.22
N PRO A 63 -37.52 9.38 19.52
CA PRO A 63 -38.75 9.98 20.00
C PRO A 63 -38.65 10.48 21.44
N ALA A 64 -39.56 11.39 21.82
CA ALA A 64 -39.68 11.87 23.20
C ALA A 64 -39.88 10.71 24.19
N GLY A 65 -39.27 10.80 25.38
CA GLY A 65 -39.29 9.76 26.41
C GLY A 65 -38.26 8.64 26.23
N GLU A 66 -37.61 8.56 25.06
CA GLU A 66 -36.56 7.59 24.80
C GLU A 66 -35.17 8.11 25.21
N GLN A 67 -34.16 7.25 25.16
CA GLN A 67 -32.82 7.48 25.70
C GLN A 67 -31.73 7.43 24.64
N ILE A 68 -30.77 8.35 24.75
CA ILE A 68 -29.52 8.35 23.99
C ILE A 68 -28.37 8.24 24.99
N ARG A 69 -27.45 7.29 24.79
CA ARG A 69 -26.19 7.20 25.56
C ARG A 69 -25.00 7.31 24.64
N ILE A 70 -24.02 8.13 25.00
CA ILE A 70 -22.80 8.35 24.22
C ILE A 70 -21.58 8.12 25.13
N SER A 71 -20.55 7.48 24.59
CA SER A 71 -19.18 7.53 25.12
C SER A 71 -18.25 8.00 24.01
N ILE A 72 -17.50 9.06 24.28
CA ILE A 72 -16.72 9.75 23.26
C ILE A 72 -15.37 10.23 23.79
N TYR A 73 -14.31 9.98 23.02
CA TYR A 73 -12.99 10.55 23.26
C TYR A 73 -12.96 12.06 23.00
N LEU A 74 -13.22 12.49 21.76
CA LEU A 74 -13.22 13.91 21.38
C LEU A 74 -14.54 14.33 20.74
N ILE A 75 -15.05 15.50 21.10
CA ILE A 75 -16.24 16.10 20.52
C ILE A 75 -16.06 17.61 20.35
N ASN A 76 -16.28 18.13 19.15
CA ASN A 76 -16.41 19.57 18.89
C ASN A 76 -17.22 19.88 17.61
N TYR A 77 -17.90 18.88 17.05
CA TYR A 77 -18.71 19.05 15.85
C TYR A 77 -20.06 19.69 16.20
N GLN A 78 -20.15 21.02 15.97
CA GLN A 78 -21.29 21.83 16.38
C GLN A 78 -22.66 21.30 15.89
N PRO A 79 -22.83 20.85 14.62
CA PRO A 79 -24.13 20.34 14.18
C PRO A 79 -24.66 19.14 14.98
N LEU A 80 -23.78 18.27 15.47
CA LEU A 80 -24.17 17.17 16.35
C LEU A 80 -24.58 17.67 17.74
N MET A 81 -23.81 18.61 18.29
CA MET A 81 -24.12 19.21 19.59
C MET A 81 -25.48 19.93 19.57
N ASP A 82 -25.78 20.64 18.49
CA ASP A 82 -27.09 21.27 18.28
C ASP A 82 -28.22 20.24 18.13
N ALA A 83 -27.98 19.14 17.41
CA ALA A 83 -28.95 18.05 17.29
C ALA A 83 -29.28 17.40 18.64
N LEU A 84 -28.28 17.20 19.51
CA LEU A 84 -28.47 16.69 20.86
C LEU A 84 -29.31 17.67 21.71
N LYS A 85 -29.02 18.97 21.64
CA LYS A 85 -29.84 20.00 22.31
C LYS A 85 -31.30 19.99 21.86
N ASN A 86 -31.51 19.83 20.55
CA ASN A 86 -32.85 19.72 19.98
C ASN A 86 -33.56 18.44 20.42
N ALA A 87 -32.82 17.33 20.61
CA ALA A 87 -33.36 16.09 21.14
C ALA A 87 -33.76 16.21 22.61
N GLU A 88 -32.93 16.84 23.46
CA GLU A 88 -33.30 17.13 24.85
C GLU A 88 -34.56 18.00 24.92
N THR A 89 -34.63 19.05 24.11
CA THR A 89 -35.81 19.94 24.02
C THR A 89 -37.08 19.18 23.63
N ARG A 90 -36.95 18.14 22.81
CA ARG A 90 -38.05 17.24 22.43
C ARG A 90 -38.45 16.26 23.55
N GLY A 91 -37.68 16.16 24.62
CA GLY A 91 -37.93 15.26 25.75
C GLY A 91 -37.19 13.93 25.66
N VAL A 92 -36.11 13.84 24.87
CA VAL A 92 -35.20 12.69 24.86
C VAL A 92 -34.24 12.79 26.05
N ASN A 93 -34.02 11.70 26.77
CA ASN A 93 -33.09 11.65 27.91
C ASN A 93 -31.68 11.28 27.41
N ILE A 94 -30.75 12.24 27.49
CA ILE A 94 -29.40 12.09 26.96
C ILE A 94 -28.41 11.84 28.09
N LYS A 95 -27.46 10.93 27.86
CA LYS A 95 -26.36 10.62 28.79
C LYS A 95 -25.04 10.53 28.03
N ILE A 96 -24.04 11.32 28.39
CA ILE A 96 -22.79 11.45 27.65
C ILE A 96 -21.61 11.29 28.61
N LEU A 97 -20.67 10.41 28.26
CA LEU A 97 -19.34 10.33 28.85
C LEU A 97 -18.33 10.97 27.90
N VAL A 98 -17.59 11.98 28.36
CA VAL A 98 -16.56 12.69 27.59
C VAL A 98 -15.20 12.48 28.21
N ASP A 99 -14.19 12.08 27.44
CA ASP A 99 -12.83 11.92 27.95
C ASP A 99 -12.16 13.26 28.28
N MET A 100 -11.45 13.30 29.41
CA MET A 100 -10.60 14.40 29.85
C MET A 100 -9.27 13.88 30.42
N SER A 101 -8.87 12.65 30.04
CA SER A 101 -7.78 11.92 30.68
C SER A 101 -6.40 12.48 30.33
N ARG A 102 -6.23 13.00 29.11
CA ARG A 102 -4.96 13.54 28.59
C ARG A 102 -5.07 14.97 28.10
N SER A 103 -3.92 15.65 27.98
CA SER A 103 -3.85 17.04 27.51
C SER A 103 -4.53 17.27 26.15
N ASP A 104 -4.42 16.34 25.20
CA ASP A 104 -5.06 16.46 23.89
C ASP A 104 -6.59 16.37 23.95
N SER A 105 -7.13 15.49 24.81
CA SER A 105 -8.57 15.46 25.10
C SER A 105 -9.04 16.72 25.83
N GLN A 106 -8.27 17.20 26.80
CA GLN A 106 -8.58 18.39 27.58
C GLN A 106 -8.59 19.64 26.70
N GLU A 107 -7.64 19.76 25.77
CA GLU A 107 -7.55 20.85 24.81
C GLU A 107 -8.71 20.81 23.81
N THR A 108 -8.94 19.66 23.18
CA THR A 108 -9.97 19.52 22.15
C THR A 108 -11.38 19.70 22.71
N ASN A 109 -11.64 19.18 23.92
CA ASN A 109 -12.94 19.23 24.58
C ASN A 109 -13.15 20.47 25.47
N ALA A 110 -12.14 21.35 25.57
CA ALA A 110 -12.13 22.50 26.50
C ALA A 110 -13.39 23.38 26.39
N THR A 111 -13.93 23.54 25.19
CA THR A 111 -15.12 24.37 24.92
C THR A 111 -16.40 23.54 24.81
N SER A 112 -16.32 22.34 24.26
CA SER A 112 -17.49 21.49 23.98
C SER A 112 -18.07 20.85 25.23
N LEU A 113 -17.24 20.41 26.17
CA LEU A 113 -17.73 19.79 27.41
C LEU A 113 -18.53 20.82 28.26
N PRO A 114 -18.01 22.03 28.57
CA PRO A 114 -18.81 23.04 29.24
C PRO A 114 -20.07 23.44 28.46
N TRP A 115 -19.98 23.50 27.13
CA TRP A 115 -21.14 23.78 26.29
C TRP A 115 -22.22 22.71 26.46
N LEU A 116 -21.86 21.42 26.41
CA LEU A 116 -22.80 20.31 26.59
C LEU A 116 -23.43 20.32 27.98
N GLN A 117 -22.63 20.52 29.03
CA GLN A 117 -23.14 20.63 30.41
C GLN A 117 -24.10 21.81 30.60
N THR A 118 -23.85 22.92 29.92
CA THR A 118 -24.70 24.12 30.02
C THR A 118 -25.97 23.99 29.18
N ASN A 119 -25.88 23.39 27.99
CA ASN A 119 -26.98 23.35 27.02
C ASN A 119 -27.82 22.07 27.07
N LEU A 120 -27.36 21.04 27.78
CA LEU A 120 -28.09 19.79 28.04
C LEU A 120 -28.38 19.66 29.53
N ALA A 121 -29.08 20.65 30.10
CA ALA A 121 -29.24 20.80 31.55
C ALA A 121 -30.16 19.74 32.19
N ALA A 122 -31.01 19.09 31.39
CA ALA A 122 -31.87 17.99 31.85
C ALA A 122 -31.22 16.60 31.62
N SER A 123 -30.05 16.58 31.00
CA SER A 123 -29.29 15.39 30.63
C SER A 123 -28.09 15.17 31.53
N GLU A 124 -27.52 13.97 31.46
CA GLU A 124 -26.33 13.59 32.21
C GLU A 124 -25.09 13.76 31.33
N VAL A 125 -24.24 14.75 31.60
CA VAL A 125 -22.98 14.96 30.87
C VAL A 125 -21.81 14.88 31.86
N VAL A 126 -21.02 13.82 31.76
CA VAL A 126 -20.00 13.46 32.76
C VAL A 126 -18.63 13.38 32.09
N ALA A 127 -17.66 14.08 32.70
CA ALA A 127 -16.25 13.92 32.35
C ALA A 127 -15.72 12.59 32.87
N THR A 128 -14.86 11.94 32.10
CA THR A 128 -14.19 10.69 32.45
C THR A 128 -12.68 10.89 32.48
N TYR A 129 -12.03 10.31 33.49
CA TYR A 129 -10.58 10.34 33.68
C TYR A 129 -10.10 8.89 33.88
N ASN A 130 -9.51 8.32 32.85
CA ASN A 130 -8.92 6.99 32.90
C ASN A 130 -7.52 7.09 33.52
N ASP A 131 -7.40 6.56 34.74
CA ASP A 131 -6.22 6.63 35.60
C ASP A 131 -5.41 5.32 35.63
N VAL A 132 -5.67 4.38 34.71
CA VAL A 132 -4.91 3.11 34.62
C VAL A 132 -3.41 3.41 34.36
N SER A 133 -3.10 4.44 33.57
CA SER A 133 -1.76 4.95 33.32
C SER A 133 -1.83 6.41 32.87
N THR A 134 -0.69 7.12 32.83
CA THR A 134 -0.63 8.50 32.31
C THR A 134 -0.90 8.60 30.80
N LEU A 135 -0.90 7.48 30.08
CA LEU A 135 -1.20 7.42 28.65
C LEU A 135 -2.64 6.94 28.37
N SER A 136 -3.38 6.54 29.40
CA SER A 136 -4.70 5.94 29.28
C SER A 136 -5.78 6.97 28.96
N ILE A 137 -6.76 6.54 28.16
CA ILE A 137 -7.89 7.36 27.72
C ILE A 137 -9.16 6.53 27.64
N ASN A 138 -10.32 7.18 27.73
CA ASN A 138 -11.56 6.66 27.17
C ASN A 138 -11.53 6.89 25.65
N HIS A 139 -11.21 5.84 24.88
CA HIS A 139 -11.09 5.92 23.44
C HIS A 139 -12.32 5.37 22.70
N HIS A 140 -13.44 5.17 23.39
CA HIS A 140 -14.70 4.81 22.76
C HIS A 140 -15.25 5.94 21.87
N LYS A 141 -15.97 5.54 20.80
CA LYS A 141 -16.82 6.40 19.99
C LYS A 141 -18.07 5.61 19.61
N TYR A 142 -19.07 5.64 20.48
CA TYR A 142 -20.34 5.00 20.20
C TYR A 142 -21.52 5.78 20.75
N ALA A 143 -22.68 5.51 20.16
CA ALA A 143 -23.97 5.99 20.62
C ALA A 143 -24.98 4.83 20.69
N LEU A 144 -25.78 4.80 21.74
CA LEU A 144 -26.85 3.84 21.96
C LEU A 144 -28.18 4.58 21.97
N PHE A 145 -29.16 4.06 21.22
CA PHE A 145 -30.50 4.63 21.16
C PHE A 145 -31.49 3.56 21.62
N SER A 146 -32.28 3.86 22.66
CA SER A 146 -33.29 2.90 23.14
C SER A 146 -34.32 2.61 22.06
N LYS A 147 -34.80 3.65 21.36
CA LYS A 147 -35.59 3.52 20.12
C LYS A 147 -35.35 4.65 19.13
N VAL A 148 -35.55 4.37 17.84
CA VAL A 148 -35.44 5.31 16.72
C VAL A 148 -36.62 5.12 15.77
N ASN A 149 -37.19 6.22 15.29
CA ASN A 149 -38.17 6.20 14.21
C ASN A 149 -37.47 5.99 12.86
N THR A 150 -37.72 4.85 12.22
CA THR A 150 -37.19 4.50 10.90
C THR A 150 -38.32 4.39 9.89
N ASN A 151 -37.98 4.31 8.61
CA ASN A 151 -38.93 3.99 7.54
C ASN A 151 -39.60 2.61 7.70
N ALA A 152 -38.99 1.69 8.45
CA ALA A 152 -39.58 0.41 8.82
C ALA A 152 -40.43 0.47 10.11
N GLY A 153 -40.63 1.66 10.68
CA GLY A 153 -41.32 1.87 11.94
C GLY A 153 -40.37 2.12 13.12
N LEU A 154 -40.91 1.99 14.33
CA LEU A 154 -40.17 2.21 15.57
C LEU A 154 -39.26 1.03 15.88
N VAL A 155 -37.96 1.26 15.84
CA VAL A 155 -36.94 0.24 16.05
C VAL A 155 -36.28 0.44 17.42
N SER A 156 -36.09 -0.64 18.19
CA SER A 156 -35.44 -0.59 19.50
C SER A 156 -33.98 -1.08 19.45
N ASN A 157 -33.20 -0.81 20.49
CA ASN A 157 -31.85 -1.36 20.71
C ASN A 157 -30.85 -1.06 19.58
N VAL A 158 -30.77 0.21 19.18
CA VAL A 158 -29.87 0.64 18.11
C VAL A 158 -28.50 0.97 18.68
N THR A 159 -27.45 0.32 18.18
CA THR A 159 -26.05 0.54 18.57
C THR A 159 -25.28 1.12 17.39
N PHE A 160 -24.70 2.31 17.55
CA PHE A 160 -23.83 2.96 16.57
C PHE A 160 -22.40 2.95 17.10
N GLN A 161 -21.51 2.20 16.44
CA GLN A 161 -20.08 2.11 16.78
C GLN A 161 -19.26 2.70 15.62
N THR A 162 -18.24 3.51 15.91
CA THR A 162 -17.40 4.12 14.87
C THR A 162 -15.94 4.27 15.28
N SER A 163 -15.06 4.42 14.29
CA SER A 163 -13.69 4.92 14.48
C SER A 163 -13.62 6.43 14.70
N HIS A 164 -14.70 7.17 14.39
CA HIS A 164 -14.80 8.62 14.23
C HIS A 164 -15.02 9.37 15.54
N ASN A 165 -14.06 10.21 15.96
CA ASN A 165 -14.31 11.19 17.02
C ASN A 165 -15.29 12.25 16.52
N PHE A 166 -16.15 12.81 17.35
CA PHE A 166 -17.19 13.73 16.91
C PHE A 166 -16.65 15.15 16.69
N THR A 167 -15.64 15.29 15.83
CA THR A 167 -14.92 16.54 15.56
C THR A 167 -14.91 16.88 14.07
N SER A 168 -14.76 18.17 13.77
CA SER A 168 -14.65 18.67 12.39
C SER A 168 -13.33 18.22 11.70
N SER A 169 -12.24 18.03 12.46
CA SER A 169 -10.97 17.53 11.92
C SER A 169 -11.08 16.06 11.50
N ASP A 170 -11.77 15.23 12.28
CA ASP A 170 -11.93 13.80 11.95
C ASP A 170 -12.81 13.55 10.72
N ALA A 171 -13.72 14.47 10.39
CA ALA A 171 -14.48 14.42 9.14
C ALA A 171 -13.60 14.55 7.88
N LYS A 172 -12.30 14.87 8.04
CA LYS A 172 -11.29 14.89 6.98
C LYS A 172 -10.38 13.65 7.00
N LYS A 173 -10.81 12.55 7.64
CA LYS A 173 -10.02 11.31 7.76
C LYS A 173 -10.79 10.11 7.21
N VAL A 174 -10.08 9.11 6.69
CA VAL A 174 -10.64 7.83 6.22
C VAL A 174 -11.09 7.03 7.43
N GLN A 175 -12.37 6.68 7.51
CA GLN A 175 -13.01 6.18 8.73
C GLN A 175 -14.20 5.27 8.43
N ASP A 176 -14.59 4.46 9.41
CA ASP A 176 -15.72 3.53 9.32
C ASP A 176 -16.67 3.63 10.52
N ALA A 177 -17.93 3.30 10.27
CA ALA A 177 -18.98 3.19 11.27
C ALA A 177 -19.90 2.02 10.94
N ILE A 178 -20.45 1.41 11.98
CA ILE A 178 -21.43 0.34 11.88
C ILE A 178 -22.60 0.57 12.84
N THR A 179 -23.81 0.34 12.34
CA THR A 179 -25.05 0.46 13.11
C THR A 179 -25.79 -0.86 13.16
N PHE A 180 -26.12 -1.31 14.36
CA PHE A 180 -26.84 -2.56 14.63
C PHE A 180 -28.23 -2.29 15.21
N ASN A 181 -29.15 -3.23 14.97
CA ASN A 181 -30.37 -3.43 15.74
C ASN A 181 -30.34 -4.86 16.27
N ASN A 182 -29.69 -5.05 17.41
CA ASN A 182 -29.57 -6.34 18.09
C ASN A 182 -29.51 -6.09 19.61
N ALA A 183 -30.41 -6.73 20.36
CA ALA A 183 -30.54 -6.49 21.79
C ALA A 183 -29.30 -6.93 22.58
N GLY A 184 -28.65 -8.03 22.17
CA GLY A 184 -27.47 -8.56 22.85
C GLY A 184 -26.30 -7.59 22.80
N ILE A 185 -25.94 -7.12 21.59
CA ILE A 185 -24.83 -6.16 21.45
C ILE A 185 -25.18 -4.81 22.11
N TYR A 186 -26.42 -4.35 22.00
CA TYR A 186 -26.88 -3.14 22.68
C TYR A 186 -26.68 -3.24 24.19
N ASN A 187 -27.09 -4.35 24.80
CA ASN A 187 -26.93 -4.58 26.22
C ASN A 187 -25.45 -4.69 26.64
N ALA A 188 -24.59 -5.27 25.80
CA ALA A 188 -23.16 -5.33 26.06
C ALA A 188 -22.51 -3.93 26.12
N PHE A 189 -22.81 -3.07 25.14
CA PHE A 189 -22.36 -1.67 25.15
C PHE A 189 -23.00 -0.85 26.28
N LEU A 190 -24.27 -1.12 26.63
CA LEU A 190 -24.93 -0.49 27.76
C LEU A 190 -24.26 -0.86 29.08
N ASN A 191 -23.93 -2.13 29.29
CA ASN A 191 -23.21 -2.60 30.46
C ASN A 191 -21.83 -1.95 30.56
N ASN A 192 -21.09 -1.90 29.44
CA ASN A 192 -19.81 -1.19 29.37
C ASN A 192 -19.98 0.29 29.77
N TRP A 193 -20.97 0.99 29.21
CA TRP A 193 -21.27 2.38 29.55
C TRP A 193 -21.55 2.57 31.05
N GLN A 194 -22.36 1.69 31.64
CA GLN A 194 -22.73 1.73 33.06
C GLN A 194 -21.52 1.52 33.98
N VAL A 195 -20.66 0.55 33.67
CA VAL A 195 -19.41 0.33 34.41
C VAL A 195 -18.52 1.57 34.34
N MET A 196 -18.33 2.15 33.16
CA MET A 196 -17.53 3.37 33.01
C MET A 196 -18.12 4.54 33.79
N ARG A 197 -19.44 4.74 33.69
CA ARG A 197 -20.14 5.80 34.39
C ARG A 197 -20.02 5.67 35.91
N ASN A 198 -20.12 4.46 36.45
CA ASN A 198 -20.00 4.21 37.88
C ASN A 198 -18.58 4.49 38.40
N ASN A 199 -17.56 4.32 37.57
CA ASN A 199 -16.15 4.54 37.92
C ASN A 199 -15.61 5.92 37.54
N ALA A 200 -16.39 6.75 36.81
CA ALA A 200 -15.94 8.04 36.29
C ALA A 200 -15.39 9.00 37.38
N ALA A 201 -15.88 8.90 38.62
CA ALA A 201 -15.45 9.73 39.74
C ALA A 201 -14.33 9.10 40.60
N SER A 202 -14.20 7.77 40.61
CA SER A 202 -13.26 7.02 41.47
C SER A 202 -11.99 6.56 40.77
N GLY A 203 -11.90 6.74 39.46
CA GLY A 203 -10.86 6.16 38.61
C GLY A 203 -11.22 4.76 38.11
N MET A 204 -10.59 4.35 37.01
CA MET A 204 -10.78 3.10 36.27
C MET A 204 -9.64 2.08 36.53
N LYS A 205 -8.68 2.39 37.41
CA LYS A 205 -7.49 1.58 37.68
C LYS A 205 -7.78 0.21 38.33
N ASN A 206 -8.81 0.08 39.15
CA ASN A 206 -9.07 -1.14 39.94
C ASN A 206 -10.35 -1.85 39.45
N ASN A 207 -10.22 -3.13 39.07
CA ASN A 207 -11.32 -4.05 38.72
C ASN A 207 -12.19 -3.62 37.53
N PHE A 208 -11.53 -3.39 36.39
CA PHE A 208 -12.18 -3.12 35.10
C PHE A 208 -12.21 -4.41 34.28
N ASN A 209 -13.24 -5.22 34.47
CA ASN A 209 -13.42 -6.45 33.70
C ASN A 209 -14.80 -6.45 33.05
N TYR A 210 -14.84 -6.86 31.78
CA TYR A 210 -16.04 -6.87 30.96
C TYR A 210 -16.30 -8.27 30.45
N ASP A 211 -17.56 -8.67 30.47
CA ASP A 211 -17.97 -9.90 29.81
C ASP A 211 -17.84 -9.75 28.30
N VAL A 212 -17.40 -10.84 27.67
CA VAL A 212 -17.40 -10.96 26.20
C VAL A 212 -18.84 -11.18 25.76
N PHE A 213 -19.30 -10.38 24.80
CA PHE A 213 -20.57 -10.63 24.13
C PHE A 213 -20.34 -11.48 22.90
N GLU A 214 -21.11 -12.56 22.75
CA GLU A 214 -21.06 -13.44 21.58
C GLU A 214 -22.47 -13.95 21.22
N ASP A 215 -22.85 -13.74 19.98
CA ASP A 215 -24.06 -14.23 19.33
C ASP A 215 -23.63 -15.03 18.09
N VAL A 216 -23.36 -16.32 18.33
CA VAL A 216 -22.85 -17.26 17.32
C VAL A 216 -23.83 -17.39 16.15
N ALA A 217 -25.14 -17.33 16.40
CA ALA A 217 -26.16 -17.51 15.38
C ALA A 217 -26.13 -16.39 14.34
N ASN A 218 -25.86 -15.15 14.77
CA ASN A 218 -25.73 -13.99 13.89
C ASN A 218 -24.27 -13.66 13.54
N GLY A 219 -23.31 -14.50 13.96
CA GLY A 219 -21.89 -14.29 13.72
C GLY A 219 -21.37 -12.97 14.32
N LEU A 220 -21.91 -12.54 15.46
CA LEU A 220 -21.62 -11.23 16.05
C LEU A 220 -20.91 -11.41 17.40
N ARG A 221 -19.82 -10.67 17.64
CA ARG A 221 -19.12 -10.67 18.94
C ARG A 221 -18.58 -9.27 19.24
N ALA A 222 -18.54 -8.91 20.52
CA ALA A 222 -17.92 -7.66 20.98
C ALA A 222 -17.08 -7.90 22.23
N GLU A 223 -15.88 -7.31 22.25
CA GLU A 223 -14.95 -7.36 23.38
C GLU A 223 -14.50 -5.98 23.79
N PHE A 224 -14.58 -5.69 25.08
CA PHE A 224 -14.22 -4.40 25.66
C PHE A 224 -12.89 -4.50 26.41
N PHE A 225 -12.15 -3.39 26.39
CA PHE A 225 -10.84 -3.23 27.00
C PHE A 225 -10.84 -2.00 27.92
N PRO A 226 -9.88 -1.90 28.86
CA PRO A 226 -8.93 -2.95 29.22
C PRO A 226 -9.58 -4.05 30.09
N LYS A 227 -8.96 -5.23 30.16
CA LYS A 227 -9.29 -6.27 31.16
C LYS A 227 -8.29 -6.18 32.31
N ILE A 228 -8.65 -5.49 33.39
CA ILE A 228 -7.80 -5.17 34.55
C ILE A 228 -8.27 -5.92 35.79
N SER A 229 -7.34 -6.60 36.46
CA SER A 229 -7.52 -7.17 37.80
C SER A 229 -6.30 -6.85 38.66
N GLY A 230 -6.51 -6.42 39.91
CA GLY A 230 -5.41 -6.03 40.80
C GLY A 230 -4.52 -4.90 40.25
N GLY A 231 -5.07 -4.01 39.44
CA GLY A 231 -4.33 -2.91 38.79
C GLY A 231 -3.42 -3.33 37.62
N SER A 232 -3.51 -4.59 37.18
CA SER A 232 -2.73 -5.12 36.06
C SER A 232 -3.62 -5.65 34.94
N PHE A 233 -3.14 -5.54 33.71
CA PHE A 233 -3.79 -6.17 32.56
C PHE A 233 -3.70 -7.69 32.64
N ILE A 234 -4.85 -8.36 32.48
CA ILE A 234 -4.98 -9.82 32.54
C ILE A 234 -5.54 -10.43 31.24
N GLY A 235 -5.74 -9.61 30.20
CA GLY A 235 -6.24 -10.07 28.90
C GLY A 235 -5.16 -10.71 28.02
N GLN A 236 -5.58 -11.20 26.85
CA GLN A 236 -4.67 -11.66 25.79
C GLN A 236 -4.53 -10.58 24.71
N ASP A 237 -3.55 -10.73 23.81
CA ASP A 237 -3.47 -9.91 22.61
C ASP A 237 -4.48 -10.43 21.57
N ASN A 238 -5.71 -9.93 21.66
CA ASN A 238 -6.78 -10.32 20.76
C ASN A 238 -6.44 -10.08 19.29
N VAL A 239 -5.59 -9.10 18.93
CA VAL A 239 -5.23 -8.88 17.52
C VAL A 239 -4.37 -10.05 17.01
N LEU A 240 -3.38 -10.48 17.79
CA LEU A 240 -2.55 -11.63 17.45
C LEU A 240 -3.36 -12.93 17.48
N GLU A 241 -4.26 -13.12 18.46
CA GLU A 241 -5.15 -14.29 18.52
C GLU A 241 -5.96 -14.46 17.22
N ASN A 242 -6.48 -13.36 16.67
CA ASN A 242 -7.25 -13.38 15.43
C ASN A 242 -6.41 -13.81 14.21
N LEU A 243 -5.13 -13.43 14.17
CA LEU A 243 -4.19 -13.86 13.14
C LEU A 243 -3.69 -15.29 13.36
N ASP A 244 -3.55 -15.73 14.62
CA ASP A 244 -3.16 -17.10 15.00
C ASP A 244 -4.28 -18.10 14.73
N ALA A 245 -5.54 -17.67 14.70
CA ALA A 245 -6.70 -18.50 14.41
C ALA A 245 -6.81 -18.95 12.94
N ILE A 246 -5.91 -18.50 12.05
CA ILE A 246 -5.88 -18.88 10.64
C ILE A 246 -5.10 -20.20 10.49
N THR A 247 -5.74 -21.23 9.92
CA THR A 247 -5.17 -22.60 9.84
C THR A 247 -4.88 -23.08 8.41
N ASP A 248 -5.60 -22.60 7.40
CA ASP A 248 -5.29 -22.77 5.97
C ASP A 248 -4.68 -21.49 5.40
N VAL A 249 -3.44 -21.23 5.78
CA VAL A 249 -2.77 -19.93 5.55
C VAL A 249 -2.51 -19.65 4.07
N ALA A 250 -2.18 -20.68 3.28
CA ALA A 250 -1.86 -20.53 1.86
C ALA A 250 -3.05 -20.01 1.02
N ASN A 251 -4.29 -20.26 1.48
CA ASN A 251 -5.50 -19.77 0.84
C ASN A 251 -6.11 -18.55 1.56
N ALA A 252 -5.47 -18.05 2.61
CA ALA A 252 -5.99 -16.93 3.38
C ALA A 252 -5.71 -15.58 2.71
N LYS A 253 -6.69 -14.68 2.77
CA LYS A 253 -6.55 -13.27 2.41
C LYS A 253 -6.75 -12.39 3.63
N ILE A 254 -5.77 -11.56 3.95
CA ILE A 254 -5.75 -10.67 5.11
C ILE A 254 -5.61 -9.23 4.62
N ARG A 255 -6.53 -8.35 5.00
CA ARG A 255 -6.52 -6.94 4.62
C ARG A 255 -6.67 -6.06 5.85
N ILE A 256 -5.77 -5.12 6.07
CA ILE A 256 -5.75 -4.26 7.25
C ILE A 256 -5.65 -2.79 6.83
N ALA A 257 -6.60 -1.96 7.25
CA ALA A 257 -6.49 -0.50 7.20
C ALA A 257 -6.60 0.02 8.62
N MET A 258 -5.48 0.52 9.17
CA MET A 258 -5.36 0.79 10.59
C MET A 258 -4.66 2.13 10.85
N SER A 259 -5.21 2.91 11.78
CA SER A 259 -4.72 4.26 12.04
C SER A 259 -3.33 4.30 12.66
N ASP A 260 -3.18 3.82 13.90
CA ASP A 260 -1.91 3.93 14.63
C ASP A 260 -1.27 2.57 14.86
N TRP A 261 0.05 2.54 14.66
CA TRP A 261 0.91 1.41 14.96
C TRP A 261 2.08 1.88 15.82
N SER A 262 2.34 1.21 16.94
CA SER A 262 3.52 1.50 17.78
C SER A 262 4.54 0.38 17.71
N ASP A 263 5.82 0.71 17.91
CA ASP A 263 6.91 -0.28 17.96
C ASP A 263 6.75 -1.32 19.09
N LEU A 264 6.01 -0.99 20.15
CA LEU A 264 5.64 -1.94 21.20
C LEU A 264 4.71 -3.07 20.71
N ARG A 265 4.12 -2.93 19.53
CA ARG A 265 3.24 -3.93 18.89
C ARG A 265 3.82 -4.41 17.55
N VAL A 266 5.14 -4.34 17.37
CA VAL A 266 5.84 -4.84 16.17
C VAL A 266 5.54 -6.32 15.86
N ALA A 267 5.20 -7.10 16.89
CA ALA A 267 4.81 -8.51 16.76
C ALA A 267 3.64 -8.74 15.78
N ILE A 268 2.75 -7.76 15.59
CA ILE A 268 1.67 -7.85 14.59
C ILE A 268 2.27 -7.87 13.17
N ALA A 269 3.21 -6.97 12.89
CA ALA A 269 3.89 -6.94 11.60
C ALA A 269 4.77 -8.18 11.38
N ASP A 270 5.44 -8.68 12.43
CA ASP A 270 6.17 -9.95 12.37
C ASP A 270 5.25 -11.13 12.07
N LYS A 271 4.06 -11.18 12.67
CA LYS A 271 3.07 -12.23 12.40
C LYS A 271 2.58 -12.17 10.95
N LEU A 272 2.33 -10.98 10.41
CA LEU A 272 1.96 -10.83 8.99
C LEU A 272 3.07 -11.31 8.06
N ILE A 273 4.33 -11.01 8.37
CA ILE A 273 5.48 -11.55 7.61
C ILE A 273 5.49 -13.09 7.66
N ALA A 274 5.28 -13.68 8.84
CA ALA A 274 5.24 -15.13 8.98
C ALA A 274 4.11 -15.76 8.15
N LEU A 275 2.91 -15.15 8.15
CA LEU A 275 1.77 -15.60 7.35
C LEU A 275 2.03 -15.43 5.84
N LYS A 276 2.68 -14.33 5.43
CA LYS A 276 3.07 -14.10 4.03
C LYS A 276 4.03 -15.19 3.54
N ASN A 277 5.02 -15.55 4.35
CA ASN A 277 5.96 -16.64 4.02
C ASN A 277 5.28 -18.01 3.94
N GLN A 278 4.12 -18.18 4.59
CA GLN A 278 3.29 -19.39 4.51
C GLN A 278 2.29 -19.36 3.34
N GLY A 279 2.30 -18.31 2.51
CA GLY A 279 1.52 -18.21 1.29
C GLY A 279 0.32 -17.25 1.36
N ALA A 280 0.04 -16.61 2.50
CA ALA A 280 -1.11 -15.72 2.62
C ALA A 280 -1.03 -14.51 1.67
N ILE A 281 -2.19 -14.08 1.14
CA ILE A 281 -2.32 -12.81 0.45
C ILE A 281 -2.54 -11.73 1.50
N ILE A 282 -1.63 -10.76 1.57
CA ILE A 282 -1.67 -9.71 2.59
C ILE A 282 -1.68 -8.33 1.95
N GLU A 283 -2.59 -7.47 2.42
CA GLU A 283 -2.67 -6.06 2.06
C GLU A 283 -2.76 -5.19 3.34
N VAL A 284 -1.87 -4.21 3.49
CA VAL A 284 -1.79 -3.35 4.68
C VAL A 284 -1.73 -1.89 4.30
N TYR A 285 -2.66 -1.10 4.83
CA TYR A 285 -2.74 0.35 4.70
C TYR A 285 -2.54 1.01 6.07
N ALA A 286 -1.47 1.77 6.18
CA ALA A 286 -1.06 2.46 7.41
C ALA A 286 -0.75 3.93 7.09
N LYS A 287 -0.53 4.75 8.13
CA LYS A 287 0.02 6.09 7.98
C LYS A 287 1.48 6.14 8.42
N ASP A 288 2.22 7.12 7.93
CA ASP A 288 3.65 7.29 8.20
C ASP A 288 4.00 7.71 9.64
N ALA A 289 3.00 7.94 10.49
CA ALA A 289 3.17 8.07 11.94
C ALA A 289 3.35 6.72 12.67
N ALA A 290 3.30 5.59 11.94
CA ALA A 290 3.65 4.29 12.51
C ALA A 290 5.08 4.30 13.10
N GLY A 291 5.32 3.53 14.17
CA GLY A 291 6.64 3.40 14.78
C GLY A 291 7.72 2.98 13.77
N THR A 292 8.97 3.38 13.99
CA THR A 292 10.05 3.18 13.02
C THR A 292 10.32 1.70 12.75
N LEU A 293 10.29 0.85 13.79
CA LEU A 293 10.45 -0.61 13.61
C LEU A 293 9.26 -1.21 12.85
N VAL A 294 8.03 -0.77 13.15
CA VAL A 294 6.85 -1.21 12.40
C VAL A 294 6.97 -0.82 10.93
N GLN A 295 7.36 0.42 10.61
CA GLN A 295 7.55 0.85 9.22
C GLN A 295 8.60 -0.01 8.51
N THR A 296 9.72 -0.32 9.18
CA THR A 296 10.73 -1.25 8.64
C THR A 296 10.13 -2.62 8.33
N LYS A 297 9.31 -3.18 9.24
CA LYS A 297 8.67 -4.48 9.03
C LYS A 297 7.58 -4.46 7.96
N LEU A 298 6.80 -3.40 7.86
CA LEU A 298 5.82 -3.23 6.79
C LEU A 298 6.52 -3.12 5.41
N ARG A 299 7.67 -2.43 5.33
CA ARG A 299 8.49 -2.42 4.11
C ARG A 299 9.08 -3.79 3.80
N GLN A 300 9.53 -4.55 4.80
CA GLN A 300 9.94 -5.94 4.63
C GLN A 300 8.80 -6.80 4.09
N LEU A 301 7.60 -6.66 4.64
CA LEU A 301 6.39 -7.34 4.18
C LEU A 301 6.07 -7.00 2.71
N GLN A 302 6.24 -5.73 2.32
CA GLN A 302 6.10 -5.29 0.93
C GLN A 302 7.13 -5.96 0.00
N GLN A 303 8.39 -6.05 0.43
CA GLN A 303 9.47 -6.73 -0.31
C GLN A 303 9.18 -8.22 -0.52
N LEU A 304 8.41 -8.85 0.37
CA LEU A 304 7.93 -10.23 0.21
C LEU A 304 6.72 -10.35 -0.74
N GLY A 305 6.32 -9.27 -1.42
CA GLY A 305 5.23 -9.26 -2.38
C GLY A 305 3.84 -9.08 -1.76
N ALA A 306 3.74 -8.55 -0.53
CA ALA A 306 2.48 -8.05 0.00
C ALA A 306 2.16 -6.65 -0.57
N THR A 307 0.88 -6.29 -0.64
CA THR A 307 0.51 -4.91 -0.95
C THR A 307 0.62 -4.08 0.33
N VAL A 308 1.52 -3.11 0.38
CA VAL A 308 1.65 -2.23 1.54
C VAL A 308 1.60 -0.78 1.07
N ARG A 309 0.69 0.02 1.63
CA ARG A 309 0.67 1.48 1.45
C ARG A 309 0.85 2.15 2.80
N ILE A 310 1.84 3.01 2.90
CA ILE A 310 2.06 3.90 4.03
C ILE A 310 1.76 5.31 3.55
N PHE A 311 0.59 5.82 3.90
CA PHE A 311 0.17 7.15 3.49
C PHE A 311 1.00 8.21 4.19
N ASN A 312 1.58 9.10 3.40
CA ASN A 312 2.34 10.24 3.88
C ASN A 312 1.38 11.30 4.42
N LEU A 313 1.62 11.74 5.65
CA LEU A 313 0.78 12.74 6.29
C LEU A 313 1.14 14.19 5.85
N GLU A 314 2.31 14.41 5.24
CA GLU A 314 3.01 15.71 5.20
C GLU A 314 3.26 16.27 6.62
N SER A 315 4.33 17.04 6.82
CA SER A 315 4.58 17.60 8.16
C SER A 315 3.58 18.69 8.52
N GLY A 316 2.77 18.46 9.56
CA GLY A 316 1.80 19.39 10.13
C GLY A 316 0.90 18.70 11.17
N SER A 317 0.05 19.48 11.87
CA SER A 317 -0.91 18.95 12.87
C SER A 317 -2.14 18.28 12.25
N ASP A 318 -2.42 18.52 10.97
CA ASP A 318 -3.48 17.87 10.21
C ASP A 318 -2.88 17.30 8.93
N ALA A 319 -2.87 15.98 8.85
CA ALA A 319 -2.40 15.29 7.67
C ALA A 319 -3.29 15.51 6.45
N LYS A 320 -2.70 15.66 5.25
CA LYS A 320 -3.47 15.88 4.01
C LYS A 320 -4.34 14.69 3.61
N PHE A 321 -3.88 13.47 3.87
CA PHE A 321 -4.69 12.25 3.74
C PHE A 321 -4.38 11.31 4.91
N ASN A 322 -5.35 11.12 5.80
CA ASN A 322 -5.14 10.41 7.07
C ASN A 322 -6.04 9.18 7.16
N ILE A 323 -5.43 7.99 7.33
CA ILE A 323 -6.18 6.80 7.72
C ILE A 323 -6.45 6.83 9.21
N HIS A 324 -7.74 6.92 9.55
CA HIS A 324 -8.26 6.77 10.91
C HIS A 324 -9.27 5.62 11.05
N ALA A 325 -9.37 4.76 10.04
CA ALA A 325 -10.19 3.55 10.06
C ALA A 325 -9.59 2.47 10.97
N LYS A 326 -10.45 1.54 11.41
CA LYS A 326 -10.07 0.38 12.23
C LYS A 326 -10.57 -0.88 11.55
N ILE A 327 -9.93 -1.29 10.46
CA ILE A 327 -10.44 -2.38 9.62
C ILE A 327 -9.42 -3.51 9.58
N MET A 328 -9.84 -4.72 9.94
CA MET A 328 -9.20 -5.96 9.53
C MET A 328 -10.24 -6.88 8.89
N LEU A 329 -9.94 -7.37 7.69
CA LEU A 329 -10.73 -8.36 6.96
C LEU A 329 -9.92 -9.64 6.79
N ILE A 330 -10.52 -10.79 7.10
CA ILE A 330 -9.92 -12.10 6.89
C ILE A 330 -10.87 -12.93 6.02
N GLU A 331 -10.35 -13.50 4.94
CA GLU A 331 -11.02 -14.57 4.17
C GLU A 331 -10.16 -15.83 4.28
N GLY A 332 -10.78 -16.99 4.56
CA GLY A 332 -10.08 -18.27 4.62
C GLY A 332 -10.60 -19.19 5.72
N THR A 333 -9.78 -20.14 6.17
CA THR A 333 -10.12 -21.01 7.30
C THR A 333 -9.73 -20.35 8.62
N TRP A 334 -10.74 -19.89 9.37
CA TRP A 334 -10.56 -19.14 10.62
C TRP A 334 -11.30 -19.82 11.78
N LYS A 335 -10.61 -20.02 12.92
CA LYS A 335 -11.09 -20.82 14.07
C LYS A 335 -11.67 -22.18 13.65
N GLY A 336 -11.02 -22.82 12.67
CA GLY A 336 -11.41 -24.14 12.13
C GLY A 336 -12.60 -24.12 11.17
N GLN A 337 -13.21 -22.96 10.90
CA GLN A 337 -14.31 -22.83 9.94
C GLN A 337 -13.79 -22.38 8.57
N ALA A 338 -13.95 -23.24 7.57
CA ALA A 338 -13.55 -22.95 6.18
C ALA A 338 -14.44 -21.87 5.54
N ASN A 339 -13.90 -21.16 4.54
CA ASN A 339 -14.60 -20.10 3.79
C ASN A 339 -15.17 -18.98 4.66
N SER A 340 -14.56 -18.73 5.82
CA SER A 340 -14.96 -17.65 6.72
C SER A 340 -14.64 -16.29 6.11
N LYS A 341 -15.56 -15.35 6.29
CA LYS A 341 -15.40 -13.92 5.99
C LYS A 341 -15.52 -13.13 7.29
N VAL A 342 -14.39 -12.73 7.86
CA VAL A 342 -14.31 -12.07 9.16
C VAL A 342 -14.07 -10.58 8.96
N ILE A 343 -14.87 -9.76 9.64
CA ILE A 343 -14.67 -8.32 9.80
C ILE A 343 -14.32 -8.07 11.26
N ILE A 344 -13.25 -7.33 11.50
CA ILE A 344 -12.88 -6.86 12.83
C ILE A 344 -12.73 -5.34 12.75
N THR A 345 -13.55 -4.65 13.53
CA THR A 345 -13.55 -3.18 13.64
C THR A 345 -13.71 -2.74 15.10
N GLY A 346 -13.90 -1.44 15.35
CA GLY A 346 -14.15 -0.88 16.66
C GLY A 346 -13.45 0.46 16.83
N SER A 347 -12.83 0.67 17.99
CA SER A 347 -12.14 1.93 18.32
C SER A 347 -10.62 1.79 18.47
N HIS A 348 -10.15 0.55 18.66
CA HIS A 348 -8.76 0.21 19.00
C HIS A 348 -7.73 0.53 17.91
N ASN A 349 -6.55 0.95 18.34
CA ASN A 349 -5.35 1.05 17.50
C ASN A 349 -4.41 -0.15 17.73
N TYR A 350 -3.37 -0.30 16.90
CA TYR A 350 -2.28 -1.27 17.13
C TYR A 350 -1.17 -0.64 17.98
N THR A 351 -1.59 -0.16 19.15
CA THR A 351 -0.71 0.42 20.17
C THR A 351 -0.82 -0.40 21.45
N ASP A 352 0.18 -0.31 22.33
CA ASP A 352 0.14 -1.02 23.62
C ASP A 352 -1.04 -0.55 24.52
N PRO A 353 -1.29 0.77 24.67
CA PRO A 353 -2.40 1.25 25.48
C PRO A 353 -3.79 0.80 24.99
N ALA A 354 -4.01 0.68 23.67
CA ALA A 354 -5.31 0.32 23.10
C ALA A 354 -5.85 -1.03 23.60
N LEU A 355 -4.98 -1.99 23.91
CA LEU A 355 -5.39 -3.27 24.46
C LEU A 355 -5.35 -3.26 25.99
N LYS A 356 -4.30 -2.65 26.56
CA LYS A 356 -3.94 -2.85 27.96
C LYS A 356 -4.52 -1.83 28.92
N THR A 357 -4.76 -0.60 28.48
CA THR A 357 -5.06 0.50 29.41
C THR A 357 -6.15 1.48 28.95
N ASN A 358 -6.45 1.56 27.66
CA ASN A 358 -7.51 2.44 27.11
C ASN A 358 -8.88 1.76 27.14
N ASN A 359 -9.93 2.54 27.32
CA ASN A 359 -11.29 2.05 27.12
C ASN A 359 -11.57 1.94 25.62
N GLU A 360 -11.71 0.71 25.15
CA GLU A 360 -11.76 0.39 23.72
C GLU A 360 -12.71 -0.78 23.48
N VAL A 361 -13.15 -0.92 22.23
CA VAL A 361 -13.94 -2.07 21.79
C VAL A 361 -13.38 -2.67 20.51
N LEU A 362 -13.45 -3.99 20.43
CA LEU A 362 -13.34 -4.81 19.23
C LEU A 362 -14.72 -5.38 18.90
N VAL A 363 -15.18 -5.17 17.67
CA VAL A 363 -16.42 -5.74 17.14
C VAL A 363 -16.08 -6.69 16.00
N TYR A 364 -16.62 -7.90 16.09
CA TYR A 364 -16.40 -8.99 15.16
C TYR A 364 -17.69 -9.30 14.41
N LEU A 365 -17.60 -9.44 13.09
CA LEU A 365 -18.67 -9.96 12.26
C LEU A 365 -18.16 -11.12 11.41
N LEU A 366 -18.79 -12.28 11.55
CA LEU A 366 -18.50 -13.49 10.81
C LEU A 366 -19.57 -13.72 9.76
N ASN A 367 -19.16 -13.88 8.50
CA ASN A 367 -20.03 -14.14 7.34
C ASN A 367 -21.17 -13.14 7.17
N SER A 368 -20.96 -11.90 7.62
CA SER A 368 -21.97 -10.84 7.59
C SER A 368 -22.23 -10.31 6.18
N SER A 369 -23.48 -9.91 5.93
CA SER A 369 -23.92 -9.34 4.65
C SER A 369 -23.19 -8.04 4.27
N VAL A 370 -22.59 -7.34 5.24
CA VAL A 370 -21.82 -6.09 5.00
C VAL A 370 -20.36 -6.34 4.64
N PHE A 371 -19.89 -7.59 4.61
CA PHE A 371 -18.48 -7.89 4.27
C PHE A 371 -18.07 -7.30 2.91
N ASN A 372 -18.93 -7.46 1.90
CA ASN A 372 -18.63 -6.96 0.56
C ASN A 372 -18.56 -5.41 0.50
N GLN A 373 -19.23 -4.70 1.41
CA GLN A 373 -19.14 -3.24 1.50
C GLN A 373 -17.80 -2.80 2.09
N TYR A 374 -17.35 -3.45 3.17
CA TYR A 374 -16.01 -3.26 3.72
C TYR A 374 -14.92 -3.61 2.71
N HIS A 375 -15.08 -4.74 2.01
CA HIS A 375 -14.17 -5.13 0.93
C HIS A 375 -14.11 -4.06 -0.16
N THR A 376 -15.25 -3.64 -0.71
CA THR A 376 -15.31 -2.61 -1.75
C THR A 376 -14.66 -1.31 -1.30
N TYR A 377 -14.93 -0.87 -0.06
CA TYR A 377 -14.31 0.33 0.49
C TYR A 377 -12.79 0.18 0.58
N PHE A 378 -12.31 -0.95 1.11
CA PHE A 378 -10.89 -1.25 1.22
C PHE A 378 -10.20 -1.25 -0.16
N GLU A 379 -10.78 -1.88 -1.17
CA GLU A 379 -10.22 -1.85 -2.53
C GLU A 379 -10.21 -0.42 -3.10
N GLY A 380 -11.21 0.41 -2.78
CA GLY A 380 -11.21 1.83 -3.15
C GLY A 380 -10.05 2.63 -2.52
N LEU A 381 -9.61 2.27 -1.31
CA LEU A 381 -8.42 2.86 -0.68
C LEU A 381 -7.11 2.49 -1.41
N LYS A 382 -7.11 1.44 -2.25
CA LYS A 382 -5.94 1.06 -3.03
C LYS A 382 -5.64 2.05 -4.16
N THR A 383 -6.68 2.61 -4.76
CA THR A 383 -6.59 3.45 -5.96
C THR A 383 -6.72 4.94 -5.67
N VAL A 384 -7.00 5.31 -4.41
CA VAL A 384 -7.03 6.72 -4.02
C VAL A 384 -5.64 7.34 -4.14
N VAL A 385 -5.58 8.50 -4.79
CA VAL A 385 -4.38 9.30 -5.01
C VAL A 385 -4.47 10.55 -4.15
N PRO A 386 -3.84 10.60 -2.96
CA PRO A 386 -3.73 11.80 -2.14
C PRO A 386 -3.26 13.03 -2.93
N SER A 387 -3.57 14.24 -2.45
CA SER A 387 -3.10 15.51 -3.04
C SER A 387 -1.90 16.09 -2.29
N VAL A 388 -0.89 15.24 -2.05
CA VAL A 388 0.40 15.65 -1.44
C VAL A 388 1.15 16.52 -2.44
N GLN A 389 1.78 17.60 -1.99
CA GLN A 389 2.62 18.44 -2.83
C GLN A 389 3.83 17.63 -3.32
N LEU A 390 4.05 17.62 -4.63
CA LEU A 390 5.15 16.89 -5.27
C LEU A 390 6.17 17.84 -5.89
N LEU A 391 5.70 18.87 -6.58
CA LEU A 391 6.52 19.94 -7.16
C LEU A 391 5.89 21.29 -6.86
N ALA A 392 6.73 22.29 -6.59
CA ALA A 392 6.30 23.68 -6.55
C ALA A 392 7.38 24.62 -7.05
N TRP A 393 6.95 25.74 -7.65
CA TRP A 393 7.82 26.83 -8.07
C TRP A 393 7.40 28.15 -7.43
N ASP A 394 8.34 28.79 -6.74
CA ASP A 394 8.26 30.18 -6.32
C ASP A 394 8.99 31.06 -7.33
N PHE A 395 8.33 32.10 -7.84
CA PHE A 395 8.88 33.03 -8.83
C PHE A 395 9.24 34.42 -8.25
N ASN A 396 9.27 34.58 -6.92
CA ASN A 396 9.65 35.86 -6.28
C ASN A 396 11.12 36.23 -6.44
N SER A 397 12.01 35.23 -6.55
CA SER A 397 13.47 35.43 -6.53
C SER A 397 14.10 35.52 -7.93
N ILE A 398 13.30 35.44 -9.00
CA ILE A 398 13.80 35.61 -10.38
C ILE A 398 14.17 37.08 -10.58
N THR A 399 15.47 37.35 -10.62
CA THR A 399 16.04 38.68 -10.90
C THR A 399 16.93 38.68 -12.15
N THR A 400 17.15 37.51 -12.77
CA THR A 400 18.06 37.33 -13.91
C THR A 400 17.34 37.50 -15.24
N SER A 401 18.11 37.91 -16.26
CA SER A 401 17.66 38.15 -17.64
C SER A 401 17.51 36.89 -18.49
N ASP A 402 17.66 35.70 -17.91
CA ASP A 402 17.42 34.45 -18.61
C ASP A 402 16.88 33.40 -17.63
N LEU A 403 15.90 32.65 -18.13
CA LEU A 403 15.24 31.52 -17.50
C LEU A 403 15.29 30.35 -18.47
N SER A 404 16.45 30.12 -19.06
CA SER A 404 16.72 28.87 -19.76
C SER A 404 16.58 27.68 -18.81
N ASP A 405 16.77 27.89 -17.49
CA ASP A 405 16.71 26.82 -16.50
C ASP A 405 16.28 27.30 -15.09
N TYR A 406 14.97 27.22 -14.75
CA TYR A 406 14.49 27.59 -13.41
C TYR A 406 14.01 26.39 -12.60
N PRO A 407 14.72 26.00 -11.52
CA PRO A 407 14.41 24.79 -10.77
C PRO A 407 13.18 24.98 -9.88
N ALA A 408 12.49 23.87 -9.63
CA ALA A 408 11.46 23.79 -8.59
C ALA A 408 12.07 24.10 -7.22
N THR A 409 11.36 24.89 -6.43
CA THR A 409 11.72 25.18 -5.04
C THR A 409 11.27 24.08 -4.09
N TYR A 410 10.42 23.18 -4.56
CA TYR A 410 10.00 21.98 -3.85
C TYR A 410 10.03 20.79 -4.82
N SER A 411 10.63 19.68 -4.39
CA SER A 411 10.59 18.40 -5.09
C SER A 411 10.70 17.27 -4.07
N SER A 412 9.80 16.29 -4.17
CA SER A 412 9.69 15.13 -3.27
C SER A 412 9.64 13.83 -4.05
N GLY A 413 10.55 12.89 -3.75
CA GLY A 413 10.60 11.56 -4.36
C GLY A 413 10.92 11.51 -5.85
N MET A 414 11.36 12.62 -6.45
CA MET A 414 11.66 12.74 -7.87
C MET A 414 12.87 13.63 -8.14
N LEU A 415 13.40 13.54 -9.36
CA LEU A 415 14.47 14.43 -9.82
C LEU A 415 14.01 15.89 -9.79
N GLY A 416 14.98 16.80 -9.65
CA GLY A 416 14.72 18.22 -9.76
C GLY A 416 14.05 18.55 -11.09
N SER A 417 12.84 19.12 -11.03
CA SER A 417 12.12 19.60 -12.21
C SER A 417 12.46 21.05 -12.47
N LYS A 418 12.53 21.42 -13.74
CA LYS A 418 12.90 22.77 -14.18
C LYS A 418 11.90 23.25 -15.22
N ILE A 419 11.57 24.53 -15.19
CA ILE A 419 10.68 25.14 -16.20
C ILE A 419 11.51 25.58 -17.39
N ALA A 420 11.15 25.06 -18.55
CA ALA A 420 11.68 25.41 -19.86
C ALA A 420 10.60 26.03 -20.75
N ARG A 421 11.03 26.61 -21.88
CA ARG A 421 10.15 27.14 -22.93
C ARG A 421 10.44 26.46 -24.26
N GLY A 422 9.42 26.25 -25.06
CA GLY A 422 9.60 25.94 -26.48
C GLY A 422 10.16 27.14 -27.26
N ASN A 423 10.79 26.86 -28.39
CA ASN A 423 11.49 27.87 -29.20
C ASN A 423 10.57 28.86 -29.92
N GLY A 424 9.23 28.69 -29.85
CA GLY A 424 8.25 29.67 -30.32
C GLY A 424 7.96 30.81 -29.34
N LEU A 425 8.49 30.74 -28.12
CA LEU A 425 8.33 31.77 -27.08
C LEU A 425 9.62 32.56 -26.87
N VAL A 426 9.49 33.88 -26.70
CA VAL A 426 10.60 34.81 -26.41
C VAL A 426 10.48 35.31 -24.99
N TYR A 427 11.55 35.13 -24.21
CA TYR A 427 11.61 35.55 -22.82
C TYR A 427 11.50 37.09 -22.64
N ASN A 428 10.79 37.50 -21.59
CA ASN A 428 10.68 38.89 -21.14
C ASN A 428 10.86 38.98 -19.63
N VAL A 429 11.76 39.86 -19.19
CA VAL A 429 12.04 40.12 -17.77
C VAL A 429 10.87 40.86 -17.13
N LEU A 430 10.53 40.48 -15.90
CA LEU A 430 9.64 41.25 -15.04
C LEU A 430 10.36 41.64 -13.75
N THR A 431 9.84 42.63 -13.04
CA THR A 431 10.32 43.01 -11.70
C THR A 431 10.24 41.84 -10.71
N LYS A 432 9.26 40.95 -10.90
CA LYS A 432 9.09 39.68 -10.17
C LYS A 432 8.55 38.63 -11.14
N GLY A 433 9.26 37.51 -11.26
CA GLY A 433 8.95 36.43 -12.20
C GLY A 433 9.39 36.73 -13.63
N PHE A 434 8.67 36.19 -14.60
CA PHE A 434 8.94 36.36 -16.02
C PHE A 434 7.68 36.39 -16.84
N SER A 435 7.79 36.76 -18.11
CA SER A 435 6.78 36.46 -19.10
C SER A 435 7.38 36.04 -20.42
N SER A 436 6.54 35.58 -21.34
CA SER A 436 6.99 35.33 -22.71
C SER A 436 6.06 35.97 -23.73
N ALA A 437 6.66 36.57 -24.75
CA ALA A 437 6.02 36.96 -26.00
C ALA A 437 6.15 35.81 -27.00
N LYS A 438 5.55 35.96 -28.18
CA LYS A 438 5.73 35.03 -29.30
C LYS A 438 6.95 35.43 -30.13
N VAL A 439 7.64 34.45 -30.73
CA VAL A 439 8.59 34.75 -31.81
C VAL A 439 7.86 35.49 -32.92
N ASP A 440 8.48 36.55 -33.43
CA ASP A 440 7.93 37.31 -34.55
C ASP A 440 8.06 36.50 -35.84
N LEU A 441 6.93 36.29 -36.52
CA LEU A 441 6.85 35.59 -37.81
C LEU A 441 6.55 36.55 -38.97
N GLY A 442 6.53 37.86 -38.72
CA GLY A 442 6.14 38.89 -39.68
C GLY A 442 4.70 39.39 -39.48
N SER A 443 4.36 40.43 -40.25
CA SER A 443 3.13 41.21 -40.05
C SER A 443 1.86 40.36 -40.17
N GLY A 444 1.02 40.42 -39.12
CA GLY A 444 -0.33 39.84 -39.11
C GLY A 444 -0.42 38.34 -38.82
N ILE A 445 0.69 37.62 -38.71
CA ILE A 445 0.66 36.18 -38.39
C ILE A 445 0.47 36.00 -36.88
N LEU A 446 -0.63 35.41 -36.44
CA LEU A 446 -0.92 35.09 -35.03
C LEU A 446 -1.05 33.57 -34.85
N THR A 447 -0.92 33.10 -33.62
CA THR A 447 -1.28 31.72 -33.23
C THR A 447 -2.68 31.75 -32.65
N THR A 448 -3.65 31.23 -33.41
CA THR A 448 -5.08 31.27 -33.05
C THR A 448 -5.61 29.92 -32.59
N THR A 449 -4.90 28.84 -32.92
CA THR A 449 -5.31 27.46 -32.60
C THR A 449 -4.24 26.71 -31.81
N LEU A 450 -4.66 25.67 -31.11
CA LEU A 450 -3.75 24.74 -30.42
C LEU A 450 -2.80 24.03 -31.39
N THR A 451 -3.26 23.66 -32.59
CA THR A 451 -2.44 23.00 -33.59
C THR A 451 -1.27 23.87 -34.01
N GLU A 452 -1.52 25.16 -34.31
CA GLU A 452 -0.47 26.12 -34.61
C GLU A 452 0.52 26.28 -33.44
N ALA A 453 0.02 26.33 -32.19
CA ALA A 453 0.87 26.42 -31.01
C ALA A 453 1.78 25.20 -30.85
N LYS A 454 1.28 24.00 -31.19
CA LYS A 454 2.05 22.75 -31.22
C LYS A 454 3.13 22.78 -32.29
N ASP A 455 2.78 23.12 -33.53
CA ASP A 455 3.71 23.17 -34.65
C ASP A 455 4.83 24.22 -34.47
N ARG A 456 4.49 25.33 -33.80
CA ARG A 456 5.41 26.44 -33.53
C ARG A 456 6.17 26.30 -32.21
N ASN A 457 5.97 25.21 -31.45
CA ASN A 457 6.56 24.99 -30.12
C ASN A 457 6.33 26.17 -29.15
N GLU A 458 5.10 26.65 -29.05
CA GLU A 458 4.75 27.79 -28.21
C GLU A 458 4.18 27.31 -26.85
N TYR A 459 5.06 26.81 -25.99
CA TYR A 459 4.69 26.21 -24.69
C TYR A 459 5.70 26.49 -23.56
N TYR A 460 5.23 26.32 -22.33
CA TYR A 460 6.06 26.08 -21.14
C TYR A 460 6.14 24.57 -20.86
N GLU A 461 7.29 24.03 -20.45
CA GLU A 461 7.48 22.60 -20.14
C GLU A 461 8.14 22.42 -18.78
N PHE A 462 7.74 21.38 -18.06
CA PHE A 462 8.49 20.83 -16.93
C PHE A 462 8.36 19.30 -16.92
N SER A 463 9.17 18.62 -16.12
CA SER A 463 9.24 17.16 -16.08
C SER A 463 8.82 16.57 -14.73
N VAL A 464 8.28 15.35 -14.77
CA VAL A 464 8.09 14.47 -13.63
C VAL A 464 8.89 13.21 -13.92
N LYS A 465 9.90 12.94 -13.08
CA LYS A 465 10.74 11.74 -13.19
C LYS A 465 11.09 11.22 -11.80
N PRO A 466 10.47 10.12 -11.35
CA PRO A 466 10.71 9.53 -10.03
C PRO A 466 12.18 9.18 -9.78
N LEU A 467 12.60 9.23 -8.52
CA LEU A 467 13.88 8.66 -8.08
C LEU A 467 13.79 7.12 -8.02
N PRO A 468 14.93 6.40 -8.11
CA PRO A 468 14.95 4.95 -7.88
C PRO A 468 14.27 4.56 -6.56
N GLY A 469 13.48 3.48 -6.59
CA GLY A 469 12.65 3.03 -5.48
C GLY A 469 11.39 3.86 -5.22
N LYS A 470 11.06 4.83 -6.07
CA LYS A 470 9.85 5.67 -5.95
C LYS A 470 8.91 5.45 -7.13
N ALA A 471 7.61 5.53 -6.86
CA ALA A 471 6.57 5.70 -7.87
C ALA A 471 5.75 6.95 -7.57
N ILE A 472 5.33 7.64 -8.62
CA ILE A 472 4.60 8.90 -8.54
C ILE A 472 3.25 8.77 -9.23
N SER A 473 2.18 9.20 -8.57
CA SER A 473 0.85 9.28 -9.16
C SER A 473 0.36 10.71 -9.05
N LEU A 474 -0.07 11.35 -10.13
CA LEU A 474 -0.46 12.76 -10.11
C LEU A 474 -1.96 12.91 -9.79
N SER A 475 -2.28 13.85 -8.92
CA SER A 475 -3.67 14.20 -8.59
C SER A 475 -4.13 15.48 -9.25
N GLU A 476 -3.30 16.52 -9.22
CA GLU A 476 -3.75 17.88 -9.53
C GLU A 476 -2.60 18.75 -10.08
N ILE A 477 -2.95 19.62 -11.03
CA ILE A 477 -2.11 20.72 -11.50
C ILE A 477 -2.79 22.04 -11.13
N SER A 478 -2.12 22.86 -10.32
CA SER A 478 -2.60 24.19 -9.94
C SER A 478 -1.61 25.25 -10.40
N ALA A 479 -2.10 26.28 -11.09
CA ALA A 479 -1.28 27.35 -11.63
C ALA A 479 -1.97 28.70 -11.52
N LYS A 480 -1.21 29.70 -11.10
CA LYS A 480 -1.58 31.10 -11.21
C LYS A 480 -1.08 31.63 -12.54
N ILE A 481 -1.94 32.26 -13.35
CA ILE A 481 -1.60 32.74 -14.69
C ILE A 481 -1.82 34.25 -14.81
N ARG A 482 -0.96 34.93 -15.55
CA ARG A 482 -1.05 36.36 -15.92
C ARG A 482 -0.84 36.55 -17.41
N ARG A 483 -1.48 37.57 -17.99
CA ARG A 483 -1.26 37.98 -19.38
C ARG A 483 -1.57 39.46 -19.60
N THR A 484 -0.93 40.06 -20.61
CA THR A 484 -1.34 41.40 -21.09
C THR A 484 -2.64 41.31 -21.90
N SER A 485 -3.30 42.44 -22.16
CA SER A 485 -4.56 42.51 -22.92
C SER A 485 -4.47 41.81 -24.29
N ASN A 486 -3.35 41.96 -24.98
CA ASN A 486 -3.09 41.35 -26.29
C ASN A 486 -2.34 40.01 -26.22
N GLY A 487 -1.97 39.52 -25.02
CA GLY A 487 -1.31 38.21 -24.86
C GLY A 487 -2.27 37.04 -25.09
N SER A 488 -1.72 35.82 -25.21
CA SER A 488 -2.47 34.59 -25.46
C SER A 488 -3.66 34.44 -24.50
N SER A 489 -4.87 34.42 -25.05
CA SER A 489 -6.12 34.35 -24.30
C SER A 489 -6.59 32.93 -23.99
N LYS A 490 -5.92 31.92 -24.54
CA LYS A 490 -6.24 30.50 -24.40
C LYS A 490 -5.01 29.69 -24.03
N ILE A 491 -5.20 28.68 -23.21
CA ILE A 491 -4.15 27.73 -22.82
C ILE A 491 -4.68 26.30 -22.82
N GLN A 492 -3.78 25.34 -23.02
CA GLN A 492 -4.09 23.91 -22.95
C GLN A 492 -2.93 23.17 -22.27
N TRP A 493 -3.25 22.43 -21.20
CA TRP A 493 -2.33 21.48 -20.60
C TRP A 493 -2.23 20.22 -21.46
N THR A 494 -1.03 19.67 -21.58
CA THR A 494 -0.75 18.42 -22.30
C THR A 494 0.36 17.65 -21.58
N TYR A 495 0.48 16.35 -21.84
CA TYR A 495 1.63 15.56 -21.41
C TYR A 495 2.21 14.73 -22.56
N ILE A 496 3.46 14.31 -22.35
CA ILE A 496 4.17 13.33 -23.17
C ILE A 496 4.77 12.31 -22.21
N LEU A 497 4.39 11.04 -22.36
CA LEU A 497 5.05 9.93 -21.66
C LEU A 497 6.23 9.45 -22.51
N ASN A 498 7.43 9.52 -21.92
CA ASN A 498 8.70 9.17 -22.55
C ASN A 498 8.95 9.95 -23.84
N SER A 499 8.77 9.30 -25.00
CA SER A 499 8.86 9.90 -26.33
C SER A 499 7.60 9.63 -27.16
N GLY A 500 6.48 9.41 -26.48
CA GLY A 500 5.17 9.18 -27.07
C GLY A 500 4.53 10.44 -27.67
N PRO A 501 3.24 10.36 -28.07
CA PRO A 501 2.51 11.49 -28.62
C PRO A 501 2.22 12.56 -27.56
N ILE A 502 1.92 13.78 -28.02
CA ILE A 502 1.41 14.87 -27.17
C ILE A 502 -0.08 14.64 -26.92
N THR A 503 -0.44 14.37 -25.66
CA THR A 503 -1.83 14.10 -25.24
C THR A 503 -2.38 15.28 -24.44
N ASN A 504 -3.62 15.69 -24.72
CA ASN A 504 -4.26 16.80 -23.99
C ASN A 504 -4.68 16.36 -22.58
N ILE A 505 -4.52 17.26 -21.61
CA ILE A 505 -5.04 17.15 -20.25
C ILE A 505 -6.24 18.08 -20.12
N GLY A 506 -7.43 17.51 -19.90
CA GLY A 506 -8.65 18.29 -19.75
C GLY A 506 -8.99 19.14 -21.00
N SER A 507 -9.88 20.11 -20.81
CA SER A 507 -10.31 21.03 -21.86
C SER A 507 -9.43 22.28 -21.97
N GLU A 508 -9.57 23.00 -23.08
CA GLU A 508 -9.02 24.35 -23.26
C GLU A 508 -9.51 25.29 -22.16
N ILE A 509 -8.63 26.16 -21.67
CA ILE A 509 -8.94 27.14 -20.62
C ILE A 509 -8.80 28.55 -21.20
N SER A 510 -9.84 29.37 -21.01
CA SER A 510 -9.79 30.81 -21.32
C SER A 510 -9.13 31.58 -20.18
N VAL A 511 -8.27 32.52 -20.52
CA VAL A 511 -7.47 33.30 -19.56
C VAL A 511 -7.83 34.78 -19.62
N ASN A 512 -8.17 35.35 -18.47
CA ASN A 512 -8.46 36.77 -18.33
C ASN A 512 -7.17 37.60 -18.33
N SER A 513 -7.21 38.83 -18.87
CA SER A 513 -6.05 39.72 -18.83
C SER A 513 -5.85 40.30 -17.43
N THR A 514 -4.67 40.14 -16.88
CA THR A 514 -4.27 40.68 -15.57
C THR A 514 -2.75 40.75 -15.46
N THR A 515 -2.26 41.77 -14.75
CA THR A 515 -0.82 41.96 -14.50
C THR A 515 -0.32 41.22 -13.26
N ALA A 516 -1.15 41.01 -12.24
CA ALA A 516 -0.77 40.29 -11.02
C ALA A 516 -0.88 38.76 -11.18
N GLY A 517 -1.87 38.32 -11.96
CA GLY A 517 -2.25 36.92 -12.12
C GLY A 517 -3.32 36.45 -11.14
N TYR A 518 -4.03 35.39 -11.49
CA TYR A 518 -5.03 34.73 -10.66
C TYR A 518 -4.91 33.20 -10.78
N TYR A 519 -5.35 32.48 -9.75
CA TYR A 519 -5.38 31.01 -9.78
C TYR A 519 -6.46 30.53 -10.73
N LEU A 520 -6.08 29.62 -11.62
CA LEU A 520 -7.05 28.82 -12.35
C LEU A 520 -7.68 27.79 -11.40
N ASP A 521 -8.87 27.33 -11.75
CA ASP A 521 -9.42 26.13 -11.12
C ASP A 521 -8.40 24.98 -11.28
N PRO A 522 -8.07 24.25 -10.20
CA PRO A 522 -7.11 23.17 -10.30
C PRO A 522 -7.57 22.08 -11.27
N VAL A 523 -6.62 21.57 -12.07
CA VAL A 523 -6.90 20.55 -13.07
C VAL A 523 -6.70 19.17 -12.45
N ASP A 524 -7.78 18.42 -12.27
CA ASP A 524 -7.73 17.03 -11.81
C ASP A 524 -7.15 16.12 -12.90
N VAL A 525 -6.07 15.43 -12.57
CA VAL A 525 -5.37 14.48 -13.46
C VAL A 525 -5.39 13.05 -12.94
N SER A 526 -6.08 12.79 -11.83
CA SER A 526 -6.09 11.47 -11.17
C SER A 526 -6.75 10.35 -11.98
N ASN A 527 -7.58 10.70 -12.95
CA ASN A 527 -8.23 9.74 -13.85
C ASN A 527 -7.40 9.44 -15.11
N ILE A 528 -6.25 10.08 -15.30
CA ILE A 528 -5.38 9.86 -16.48
C ILE A 528 -4.39 8.75 -16.14
N ALA A 529 -4.59 7.56 -16.73
CA ALA A 529 -3.82 6.35 -16.43
C ALA A 529 -2.29 6.53 -16.59
N ASP A 530 -1.84 7.20 -17.65
CA ASP A 530 -0.41 7.47 -17.91
C ASP A 530 0.25 8.39 -16.86
N LEU A 531 -0.55 9.08 -16.06
CA LEU A 531 -0.09 9.97 -15.00
C LEU A 531 -0.20 9.31 -13.61
N GLN A 532 -0.56 8.03 -13.55
CA GLN A 532 -0.60 7.21 -12.33
C GLN A 532 0.53 6.18 -12.36
N ASP A 533 1.07 5.86 -11.18
CA ASP A 533 2.13 4.85 -11.00
C ASP A 533 3.38 5.05 -11.89
N ILE A 534 3.74 6.30 -12.19
CA ILE A 534 4.92 6.68 -12.96
C ILE A 534 6.16 6.11 -12.27
N ARG A 535 6.96 5.32 -13.00
CA ARG A 535 8.13 4.57 -12.52
C ARG A 535 9.46 5.30 -12.81
N PRO A 536 10.58 4.93 -12.14
CA PRO A 536 11.86 5.63 -12.29
C PRO A 536 12.45 5.62 -13.71
N ASN A 537 12.09 4.63 -14.52
CA ASN A 537 12.46 4.52 -15.94
C ASN A 537 11.58 5.36 -16.88
N GLU A 538 10.51 5.98 -16.35
CA GLU A 538 9.59 6.79 -17.11
C GLU A 538 9.88 8.29 -16.90
N LEU A 539 9.65 9.06 -17.97
CA LEU A 539 9.74 10.50 -17.96
C LEU A 539 8.43 11.08 -18.48
N VAL A 540 7.72 11.82 -17.64
CA VAL A 540 6.55 12.58 -18.08
C VAL A 540 6.97 14.03 -18.28
N LYS A 541 6.76 14.56 -19.48
CA LYS A 541 6.88 15.99 -19.76
C LYS A 541 5.48 16.59 -19.77
N ILE A 542 5.24 17.59 -18.93
CA ILE A 542 3.98 18.34 -18.92
C ILE A 542 4.22 19.67 -19.61
N ARG A 543 3.36 20.00 -20.58
CA ARG A 543 3.41 21.26 -21.34
C ARG A 543 2.16 22.07 -21.17
N LEU A 544 2.34 23.38 -21.04
CA LEU A 544 1.28 24.39 -21.16
C LEU A 544 1.42 25.10 -22.50
N TYR A 545 0.60 24.74 -23.47
CA TYR A 545 0.49 25.46 -24.74
C TYR A 545 -0.32 26.73 -24.56
N VAL A 546 0.08 27.80 -25.24
CA VAL A 546 -0.57 29.12 -25.15
C VAL A 546 -0.88 29.66 -26.54
N TYR A 547 -2.06 30.22 -26.78
CA TYR A 547 -2.49 30.75 -28.08
C TYR A 547 -3.67 31.75 -27.94
N GLY A 548 -4.14 32.28 -29.07
CA GLY A 548 -5.22 33.26 -29.12
C GLY A 548 -4.76 34.66 -28.70
N GLU A 549 -3.51 35.01 -28.98
CA GLU A 549 -3.02 36.38 -28.77
C GLU A 549 -3.60 37.35 -29.80
N GLY A 550 -3.74 38.62 -29.40
CA GLY A 550 -4.12 39.71 -30.30
C GLY A 550 -2.91 40.33 -31.01
N THR A 551 -1.73 40.28 -30.39
CA THR A 551 -0.46 40.71 -31.00
C THR A 551 0.68 39.79 -30.58
N ARG A 552 1.70 39.63 -31.43
CA ARG A 552 2.92 38.86 -31.12
C ARG A 552 3.69 39.39 -29.91
N THR A 553 3.58 40.70 -29.66
CA THR A 553 4.19 41.40 -28.51
C THR A 553 3.40 41.21 -27.21
N GLY A 554 2.17 40.69 -27.27
CA GLY A 554 1.40 40.33 -26.09
C GLY A 554 2.11 39.23 -25.30
N THR A 555 2.08 39.30 -23.97
CA THR A 555 2.79 38.34 -23.12
C THR A 555 1.86 37.52 -22.24
N ILE A 556 2.27 36.30 -21.93
CA ILE A 556 1.63 35.38 -20.98
C ILE A 556 2.68 34.75 -20.07
N ALA A 557 2.33 34.43 -18.84
CA ALA A 557 3.22 33.79 -17.89
C ALA A 557 2.49 33.13 -16.72
N PHE A 558 3.25 32.41 -15.91
CA PHE A 558 2.86 32.17 -14.52
C PHE A 558 2.81 33.50 -13.74
N GLY A 559 1.84 33.62 -12.83
CA GLY A 559 1.57 34.81 -12.03
C GLY A 559 2.68 35.17 -11.05
N GLN A 560 2.52 36.29 -10.35
CA GLN A 560 3.45 36.64 -9.27
C GLN A 560 3.09 35.90 -7.99
N SER A 561 4.13 35.40 -7.31
CA SER A 561 4.01 34.96 -5.93
C SER A 561 3.83 36.17 -4.99
N SER A 562 3.14 35.97 -3.87
CA SER A 562 3.16 36.90 -2.73
C SER A 562 3.84 36.25 -1.53
N THR A 563 4.14 37.02 -0.49
CA THR A 563 4.72 36.47 0.76
C THR A 563 3.84 35.41 1.43
N THR A 564 2.53 35.41 1.17
CA THR A 564 1.58 34.43 1.69
C THR A 564 1.26 33.32 0.68
N ASP A 565 1.74 33.45 -0.56
CA ASP A 565 1.36 32.64 -1.72
C ASP A 565 2.62 32.28 -2.51
N LEU A 566 3.48 31.48 -1.88
CA LEU A 566 4.83 31.17 -2.37
C LEU A 566 4.82 30.25 -3.61
N ASN A 567 3.79 29.43 -3.81
CA ASN A 567 3.81 28.36 -4.81
C ASN A 567 2.90 28.68 -6.02
N VAL A 568 3.45 29.32 -7.06
CA VAL A 568 2.69 29.81 -8.22
C VAL A 568 2.25 28.69 -9.16
N LEU A 569 3.08 27.67 -9.34
CA LEU A 569 2.78 26.44 -10.03
C LEU A 569 3.02 25.30 -9.04
N THR A 570 2.03 24.44 -8.85
CA THR A 570 2.09 23.29 -7.96
C THR A 570 1.58 22.05 -8.68
N ILE A 571 2.32 20.96 -8.53
CA ILE A 571 1.88 19.62 -8.92
C ILE A 571 1.70 18.81 -7.66
N ARG A 572 0.54 18.19 -7.54
CA ARG A 572 0.18 17.36 -6.40
C ARG A 572 -0.08 15.93 -6.83
N GLY A 573 0.00 15.01 -5.89
CA GLY A 573 -0.20 13.59 -6.14
C GLY A 573 0.18 12.72 -4.96
N ASP A 574 0.47 11.46 -5.23
CA ASP A 574 0.94 10.48 -4.27
C ASP A 574 2.40 10.09 -4.55
N LEU A 575 3.13 9.83 -3.47
CA LEU A 575 4.51 9.36 -3.48
C LEU A 575 4.57 8.00 -2.76
N ALA A 576 4.79 6.95 -3.55
CA ALA A 576 4.92 5.60 -3.04
C ALA A 576 6.37 5.14 -3.04
N ASN A 577 6.74 4.36 -2.02
CA ASN A 577 7.95 3.54 -2.06
C ASN A 577 7.62 2.21 -2.73
N ILE A 578 8.45 1.80 -3.67
CA ILE A 578 8.28 0.58 -4.45
C ILE A 578 9.53 -0.28 -4.36
N SER A 579 9.38 -1.58 -4.61
CA SER A 579 10.52 -2.42 -4.94
C SER A 579 11.10 -1.97 -6.28
N ASP A 580 12.41 -1.78 -6.33
CA ASP A 580 13.15 -1.39 -7.52
C ASP A 580 14.53 -2.04 -7.48
N ASP A 581 14.83 -2.87 -8.46
CA ASP A 581 16.10 -3.59 -8.58
C ASP A 581 17.28 -2.64 -8.79
N ASN A 582 17.00 -1.39 -9.17
CA ASN A 582 18.03 -0.36 -9.36
C ASN A 582 18.34 0.42 -8.08
N LEU A 583 17.52 0.34 -7.04
CA LEU A 583 17.82 0.98 -5.75
C LEU A 583 18.80 0.11 -4.96
N LEU A 584 20.00 0.62 -4.66
CA LEU A 584 20.96 -0.09 -3.80
C LEU A 584 20.79 0.30 -2.33
N ILE A 585 20.82 1.61 -2.04
CA ILE A 585 20.72 2.14 -0.68
C ILE A 585 20.28 3.62 -0.69
N SER A 586 19.45 4.03 0.27
CA SER A 586 19.00 5.42 0.41
C SER A 586 18.88 5.86 1.88
N TRP A 587 18.76 7.18 2.06
CA TRP A 587 18.67 7.85 3.35
C TRP A 587 17.57 8.92 3.33
N SER A 588 16.60 8.84 4.26
CA SER A 588 15.58 9.87 4.50
C SER A 588 15.87 10.62 5.80
N ALA A 589 15.83 11.95 5.73
CA ALA A 589 16.16 12.82 6.85
C ALA A 589 14.95 13.33 7.64
N ASN A 590 13.73 12.84 7.39
CA ASN A 590 12.48 13.40 7.94
C ASN A 590 12.49 13.60 9.47
N THR A 591 13.15 12.72 10.22
CA THR A 591 13.20 12.75 11.69
C THR A 591 14.44 13.43 12.28
N LEU A 592 15.37 13.93 11.45
CA LEU A 592 16.64 14.49 11.90
C LEU A 592 16.54 15.96 12.29
N SER A 593 17.35 16.38 13.26
CA SER A 593 17.50 17.77 13.70
C SER A 593 18.73 18.47 13.11
N GLY A 594 19.51 17.81 12.25
CA GLY A 594 20.80 18.31 11.74
C GLY A 594 21.97 18.02 12.68
N GLU A 595 21.72 18.02 13.99
CA GLU A 595 22.70 17.80 15.05
C GLU A 595 22.98 16.32 15.36
N THR A 596 22.29 15.41 14.66
CA THR A 596 22.49 13.98 14.86
C THR A 596 23.93 13.58 14.57
N ALA A 597 24.50 12.77 15.47
CA ALA A 597 25.89 12.32 15.37
C ALA A 597 26.12 11.47 14.10
N SER A 598 25.10 10.71 13.70
CA SER A 598 25.15 9.78 12.59
C SER A 598 23.82 9.73 11.83
N PHE A 599 23.86 9.34 10.56
CA PHE A 599 22.69 9.23 9.69
C PHE A 599 22.59 7.82 9.09
N ALA A 600 21.77 6.96 9.69
CA ALA A 600 21.58 5.58 9.23
C ALA A 600 20.76 5.50 7.93
N SER A 601 21.09 4.54 7.08
CA SER A 601 20.34 4.24 5.84
C SER A 601 18.92 3.79 6.14
N THR A 602 17.95 4.28 5.37
CA THR A 602 16.52 4.02 5.56
C THR A 602 16.01 2.87 4.71
N THR A 603 16.45 2.78 3.46
CA THR A 603 16.09 1.70 2.53
C THR A 603 17.35 1.10 1.90
N ARG A 604 17.35 -0.21 1.64
CA ARG A 604 18.45 -0.91 0.97
C ARG A 604 17.95 -2.15 0.23
N SER A 605 18.67 -2.55 -0.81
CA SER A 605 18.44 -3.84 -1.45
C SER A 605 19.01 -4.98 -0.60
N ASN A 606 18.55 -6.20 -0.89
CA ASN A 606 19.05 -7.41 -0.23
C ASN A 606 20.53 -7.71 -0.50
N ALA A 607 21.15 -7.01 -1.45
CA ALA A 607 22.55 -7.15 -1.79
C ALA A 607 23.49 -6.31 -0.91
N ILE A 608 22.95 -5.35 -0.15
CA ILE A 608 23.73 -4.31 0.53
C ILE A 608 23.54 -4.38 2.06
N GLY A 609 24.65 -4.36 2.79
CA GLY A 609 24.69 -4.21 4.24
C GLY A 609 24.15 -2.85 4.70
N SER A 610 23.83 -2.70 5.99
CA SER A 610 23.45 -1.39 6.54
C SER A 610 24.63 -0.41 6.43
N SER A 611 24.36 0.87 6.21
CA SER A 611 25.37 1.93 6.22
C SER A 611 24.92 3.10 7.07
N THR A 612 25.90 3.84 7.59
CA THR A 612 25.68 5.03 8.39
C THR A 612 26.57 6.15 7.87
N MET A 613 26.01 7.34 7.64
CA MET A 613 26.81 8.51 7.32
C MET A 613 27.36 9.15 8.60
N ILE A 614 28.63 9.56 8.54
CA ILE A 614 29.35 10.26 9.61
C ILE A 614 30.15 11.44 9.05
N ARG A 615 30.59 12.34 9.93
CA ARG A 615 31.42 13.50 9.58
C ARG A 615 32.90 13.19 9.82
N GLY A 616 33.77 13.64 8.93
CA GLY A 616 35.20 13.72 9.17
C GLY A 616 35.54 14.81 10.20
N SER A 617 36.73 14.75 10.78
CA SER A 617 37.13 15.67 11.87
C SER A 617 37.14 17.15 11.51
N GLY A 618 37.18 17.49 10.21
CA GLY A 618 37.10 18.87 9.73
C GLY A 618 35.70 19.46 9.75
N LEU A 619 34.67 18.64 9.98
CA LEU A 619 33.28 19.06 10.06
C LEU A 619 32.70 18.76 11.45
N GLU A 620 31.81 19.64 11.91
CA GLU A 620 30.97 19.42 13.09
C GLU A 620 29.49 19.57 12.73
N ALA A 621 28.61 19.10 13.61
CA ALA A 621 27.18 19.18 13.38
C ALA A 621 26.67 20.63 13.47
N SER A 622 25.56 20.89 12.79
CA SER A 622 24.86 22.18 12.86
C SER A 622 23.34 21.96 12.88
N SER A 623 22.62 22.80 13.62
CA SER A 623 21.17 22.71 13.74
C SER A 623 20.49 22.98 12.41
N LEU A 624 19.74 22.00 11.92
CA LEU A 624 18.96 22.10 10.69
C LEU A 624 17.87 21.01 10.68
N SER A 625 16.60 21.41 10.76
CA SER A 625 15.48 20.47 10.73
C SER A 625 15.48 19.63 9.44
N LYS A 626 15.04 18.38 9.60
CA LYS A 626 14.96 17.30 8.60
C LYS A 626 16.15 17.21 7.65
N GLY A 627 17.35 17.32 8.21
CA GLY A 627 18.59 17.22 7.46
C GLY A 627 19.72 16.62 8.28
N PHE A 628 20.79 16.25 7.60
CA PHE A 628 22.09 15.93 8.19
C PHE A 628 23.06 17.05 7.83
N SER A 629 23.27 17.97 8.77
CA SER A 629 23.88 19.27 8.49
C SER A 629 25.23 19.43 9.15
N SER A 630 26.20 19.95 8.40
CA SER A 630 27.58 20.09 8.80
C SER A 630 28.04 21.53 8.63
N ARG A 631 28.92 21.99 9.51
CA ARG A 631 29.71 23.24 9.32
C ARG A 631 31.18 22.93 9.55
N THR A 632 32.06 23.86 9.20
CA THR A 632 33.49 23.72 9.52
C THR A 632 33.65 23.56 11.03
N ASN A 633 34.48 22.61 11.46
CA ASN A 633 34.80 22.38 12.87
C ASN A 633 35.26 23.71 13.52
N ALA A 634 34.76 24.02 14.71
CA ALA A 634 35.08 25.28 15.39
C ALA A 634 36.59 25.44 15.70
N ASN A 635 37.33 24.33 15.81
CA ASN A 635 38.78 24.30 16.02
C ASN A 635 39.58 24.43 14.71
N LEU A 636 38.92 24.48 13.55
CA LEU A 636 39.52 24.58 12.23
C LEU A 636 39.10 25.89 11.56
N SER A 637 40.05 26.68 11.06
CA SER A 637 39.70 27.89 10.32
C SER A 637 39.09 27.56 8.96
N TYR A 638 37.89 28.06 8.68
CA TYR A 638 37.26 27.87 7.37
C TYR A 638 38.11 28.44 6.21
N THR A 639 38.95 29.44 6.50
CA THR A 639 39.83 30.10 5.52
C THR A 639 40.94 29.19 5.00
N ILE A 640 41.18 28.03 5.62
CA ILE A 640 42.14 27.04 5.10
C ILE A 640 41.48 25.96 4.26
N VAL A 641 40.15 25.81 4.28
CA VAL A 641 39.39 24.80 3.51
C VAL A 641 38.82 25.45 2.24
N THR A 642 39.72 25.84 1.34
CA THR A 642 39.42 26.69 0.17
C THR A 642 39.33 25.92 -1.14
N ASP A 643 39.90 24.72 -1.19
CA ASP A 643 39.96 23.88 -2.39
C ASP A 643 39.88 22.37 -2.03
N LYS A 644 39.93 21.52 -3.05
CA LYS A 644 39.90 20.06 -2.87
C LYS A 644 41.05 19.55 -2.01
N THR A 645 42.27 20.02 -2.26
CA THR A 645 43.49 19.56 -1.59
C THR A 645 43.41 19.83 -0.09
N SER A 646 43.01 21.04 0.28
CA SER A 646 42.81 21.44 1.67
C SER A 646 41.63 20.75 2.34
N ALA A 647 40.53 20.48 1.62
CA ALA A 647 39.43 19.69 2.16
C ALA A 647 39.87 18.27 2.55
N ILE A 648 40.71 17.65 1.73
CA ILE A 648 41.30 16.33 2.00
C ILE A 648 42.24 16.40 3.21
N ALA A 649 43.20 17.34 3.19
CA ALA A 649 44.19 17.49 4.26
C ALA A 649 43.56 17.74 5.64
N ASN A 650 42.38 18.37 5.67
CA ASN A 650 41.70 18.74 6.91
C ASN A 650 40.47 17.88 7.22
N ASN A 651 40.27 16.75 6.54
CA ASN A 651 39.13 15.84 6.76
C ASN A 651 37.75 16.53 6.70
N SER A 652 37.58 17.48 5.77
CA SER A 652 36.31 18.19 5.54
C SER A 652 35.38 17.36 4.65
N TYR A 653 34.85 16.26 5.18
CA TYR A 653 33.98 15.34 4.42
C TYR A 653 32.83 14.76 5.25
N VAL A 654 31.81 14.29 4.54
CA VAL A 654 30.85 13.28 5.03
C VAL A 654 31.20 11.94 4.41
N GLU A 655 31.20 10.87 5.22
CA GLU A 655 31.59 9.52 4.83
C GLU A 655 30.44 8.54 5.04
N PHE A 656 30.29 7.57 4.14
CA PHE A 656 29.40 6.43 4.26
C PHE A 656 29.99 5.23 3.51
N ASP A 657 29.35 4.07 3.58
CA ASP A 657 29.79 2.88 2.90
C ASP A 657 28.68 2.18 2.10
N VAL A 658 29.10 1.38 1.13
CA VAL A 658 28.26 0.44 0.39
C VAL A 658 28.88 -0.93 0.60
N ASN A 659 28.28 -1.72 1.48
CA ASN A 659 28.74 -3.07 1.84
C ASN A 659 28.08 -4.10 0.93
N VAL A 660 28.79 -4.57 -0.11
CA VAL A 660 28.28 -5.66 -0.95
C VAL A 660 28.35 -6.96 -0.16
N LEU A 661 27.23 -7.67 -0.07
CA LEU A 661 27.16 -8.97 0.62
C LEU A 661 27.77 -10.08 -0.24
N ALA A 662 28.33 -11.10 0.42
CA ALA A 662 29.18 -12.13 -0.21
C ALA A 662 28.60 -12.84 -1.44
N ASN A 663 27.28 -12.96 -1.52
CA ASN A 663 26.57 -13.72 -2.56
C ASN A 663 25.92 -12.81 -3.60
N TYR A 664 26.46 -11.62 -3.80
CA TYR A 664 25.96 -10.69 -4.78
C TYR A 664 27.09 -10.11 -5.62
N LYS A 665 26.71 -9.74 -6.84
CA LYS A 665 27.48 -8.94 -7.76
C LYS A 665 26.72 -7.63 -7.98
N VAL A 666 27.40 -6.52 -7.67
CA VAL A 666 26.81 -5.18 -7.66
C VAL A 666 27.58 -4.26 -8.60
N SER A 667 26.85 -3.42 -9.32
CA SER A 667 27.41 -2.30 -10.09
C SER A 667 26.77 -1.01 -9.62
N ILE A 668 27.55 -0.03 -9.19
CA ILE A 668 27.05 1.28 -8.77
C ILE A 668 27.03 2.20 -9.99
N LYS A 669 25.88 2.79 -10.30
CA LYS A 669 25.69 3.58 -11.53
C LYS A 669 25.52 5.06 -11.29
N THR A 670 24.70 5.43 -10.30
CA THR A 670 24.30 6.83 -10.14
C THR A 670 24.11 7.19 -8.69
N ILE A 671 24.54 8.40 -8.32
CA ILE A 671 24.35 8.98 -6.99
C ILE A 671 23.43 10.19 -7.12
N TYR A 672 22.38 10.22 -6.29
CA TYR A 672 21.40 11.31 -6.21
C TYR A 672 21.49 11.97 -4.84
N ALA A 673 21.43 13.30 -4.80
CA ALA A 673 21.48 14.05 -3.56
C ALA A 673 20.55 15.27 -3.62
N LYS A 674 19.85 15.54 -2.51
CA LYS A 674 19.20 16.81 -2.23
C LYS A 674 20.02 17.55 -1.19
N LEU A 675 20.59 18.69 -1.59
CA LEU A 675 21.57 19.42 -0.78
C LEU A 675 21.06 20.80 -0.36
N ARG A 676 21.54 21.25 0.80
CA ARG A 676 21.30 22.57 1.41
C ARG A 676 22.62 23.20 1.78
N ARG A 677 22.70 24.53 1.67
CA ARG A 677 23.79 25.32 2.23
C ARG A 677 23.29 26.70 2.65
N SER A 678 23.91 27.26 3.67
CA SER A 678 23.72 28.68 4.00
C SER A 678 24.51 29.57 3.03
N SER A 679 24.27 30.89 3.04
CA SER A 679 25.03 31.86 2.25
C SER A 679 26.54 31.75 2.43
N ALA A 680 26.99 31.38 3.63
CA ALA A 680 28.39 31.17 3.97
C ALA A 680 28.86 29.70 3.91
N GLY A 681 27.98 28.77 3.56
CA GLY A 681 28.27 27.33 3.46
C GLY A 681 29.15 26.95 2.28
N ALA A 682 29.58 25.68 2.24
CA ALA A 682 30.42 25.12 1.19
C ALA A 682 29.87 25.45 -0.20
N ARG A 683 30.75 25.89 -1.10
CA ARG A 683 30.42 26.29 -2.46
C ARG A 683 30.76 25.21 -3.48
N ASN A 684 31.50 24.18 -3.07
CA ASN A 684 31.94 23.12 -3.93
C ASN A 684 31.98 21.79 -3.17
N TYR A 685 31.78 20.70 -3.90
CA TYR A 685 32.00 19.35 -3.37
C TYR A 685 32.51 18.38 -4.44
N ILE A 686 33.09 17.27 -4.02
CA ILE A 686 33.48 16.13 -4.87
C ILE A 686 33.24 14.82 -4.13
N ILE A 687 32.93 13.76 -4.88
CA ILE A 687 32.79 12.42 -4.33
C ILE A 687 34.06 11.62 -4.62
N GLN A 688 34.66 11.04 -3.58
CA GLN A 688 35.72 10.05 -3.68
C GLN A 688 35.26 8.69 -3.17
N TYR A 689 35.88 7.62 -3.65
CA TYR A 689 35.63 6.25 -3.21
C TYR A 689 36.93 5.53 -2.87
N SER A 690 36.84 4.54 -2.00
CA SER A 690 37.90 3.59 -1.65
C SER A 690 37.31 2.20 -1.53
N ILE A 691 38.01 1.18 -2.03
CA ILE A 691 37.59 -0.22 -1.95
C ILE A 691 38.50 -0.92 -0.95
N ASN A 692 37.90 -1.59 0.05
CA ASN A 692 38.58 -2.38 1.07
C ASN A 692 39.73 -1.64 1.77
N GLY A 693 39.56 -0.34 2.04
CA GLY A 693 40.55 0.48 2.74
C GLY A 693 41.75 0.92 1.89
N GLY A 694 41.68 0.79 0.55
CA GLY A 694 42.68 1.33 -0.36
C GLY A 694 42.68 2.88 -0.43
N THR A 695 43.50 3.42 -1.32
CA THR A 695 43.56 4.87 -1.58
C THR A 695 42.22 5.41 -2.09
N PHE A 696 41.84 6.60 -1.65
CA PHE A 696 40.66 7.29 -2.17
C PHE A 696 40.91 7.84 -3.57
N LEU A 697 40.00 7.55 -4.49
CA LEU A 697 40.01 8.00 -5.88
C LEU A 697 38.76 8.82 -6.17
N ASP A 698 38.83 9.73 -7.13
CA ASP A 698 37.67 10.52 -7.54
C ASP A 698 36.62 9.63 -8.22
N ALA A 699 35.38 9.70 -7.74
CA ALA A 699 34.21 9.11 -8.38
C ALA A 699 33.49 10.12 -9.30
N SER A 700 33.67 11.42 -9.06
CA SER A 700 32.99 12.50 -9.77
C SER A 700 33.96 13.63 -10.12
N SER A 701 33.54 14.52 -11.03
CA SER A 701 34.13 15.87 -11.12
C SER A 701 33.72 16.73 -9.92
N THR A 702 34.40 17.87 -9.73
CA THR A 702 33.99 18.90 -8.78
C THR A 702 32.66 19.50 -9.21
N VAL A 703 31.71 19.56 -8.27
CA VAL A 703 30.41 20.22 -8.47
C VAL A 703 30.39 21.55 -7.74
N ALA A 704 30.10 22.63 -8.47
CA ALA A 704 29.84 23.94 -7.88
C ALA A 704 28.39 24.00 -7.36
N PHE A 705 28.22 24.44 -6.12
CA PHE A 705 26.93 24.55 -5.44
C PHE A 705 26.71 25.98 -4.96
N SER A 706 26.07 26.79 -5.81
CA SER A 706 25.84 28.22 -5.58
C SER A 706 24.52 28.53 -4.87
N ASN A 707 23.53 27.64 -4.97
CA ASN A 707 22.18 27.86 -4.46
C ASN A 707 22.16 27.95 -2.91
N THR A 708 21.36 28.87 -2.35
CA THR A 708 21.22 29.13 -0.90
C THR A 708 19.81 28.84 -0.37
N PHE A 709 18.95 28.19 -1.15
CA PHE A 709 17.56 28.00 -0.82
C PHE A 709 17.44 27.16 0.46
N ALA A 710 16.70 27.69 1.44
CA ALA A 710 16.64 27.11 2.76
C ALA A 710 15.99 25.72 2.79
N GLY A 711 15.11 25.39 1.84
CA GLY A 711 14.53 24.04 1.68
C GLY A 711 15.44 23.03 0.99
N GLY A 712 16.52 23.49 0.37
CA GLY A 712 17.41 22.66 -0.43
C GLY A 712 16.91 22.43 -1.84
N ILE A 713 17.81 21.96 -2.69
CA ILE A 713 17.48 21.62 -4.09
C ILE A 713 18.07 20.25 -4.45
N PRO A 714 17.31 19.40 -5.17
CA PRO A 714 17.89 18.23 -5.82
C PRO A 714 19.05 18.66 -6.72
N GLN A 715 20.16 17.94 -6.63
CA GLN A 715 21.30 18.12 -7.51
C GLN A 715 21.10 17.30 -8.79
N ASP A 716 21.79 17.69 -9.86
CA ASP A 716 21.86 16.86 -11.06
C ASP A 716 22.50 15.49 -10.69
N PRO A 717 22.00 14.37 -11.24
CA PRO A 717 22.53 13.04 -10.91
C PRO A 717 24.01 12.90 -11.28
N ILE A 718 24.80 12.32 -10.37
CA ILE A 718 26.22 12.02 -10.61
C ILE A 718 26.32 10.60 -11.18
N ASP A 719 26.63 10.51 -12.47
CA ASP A 719 26.88 9.24 -13.16
C ASP A 719 28.30 8.73 -12.85
N VAL A 720 28.38 7.53 -12.28
CA VAL A 720 29.63 6.83 -11.94
C VAL A 720 29.77 5.51 -12.70
N SER A 721 28.90 5.25 -13.68
CA SER A 721 28.92 4.03 -14.49
C SER A 721 30.23 3.84 -15.27
N GLY A 722 30.91 4.94 -15.61
CA GLY A 722 32.24 4.92 -16.24
C GLY A 722 33.40 4.57 -15.30
N VAL A 723 33.18 4.52 -13.98
CA VAL A 723 34.22 4.17 -13.01
C VAL A 723 34.32 2.65 -12.91
N ALA A 724 35.28 2.06 -13.63
CA ALA A 724 35.42 0.60 -13.77
C ALA A 724 35.49 -0.15 -12.43
N ALA A 725 36.12 0.42 -11.40
CA ALA A 725 36.24 -0.20 -10.08
C ALA A 725 34.91 -0.27 -9.31
N LEU A 726 33.91 0.52 -9.71
CA LEU A 726 32.57 0.54 -9.12
C LEU A 726 31.58 -0.38 -9.87
N GLN A 727 32.03 -1.07 -10.91
CA GLN A 727 31.22 -1.99 -11.70
C GLN A 727 31.57 -3.45 -11.37
N ASN A 728 30.58 -4.34 -11.44
CA ASN A 728 30.77 -5.79 -11.31
C ASN A 728 31.48 -6.21 -10.01
N ILE A 729 31.25 -5.48 -8.93
CA ILE A 729 31.80 -5.73 -7.61
C ILE A 729 31.19 -7.02 -7.06
N GLU A 730 32.01 -8.04 -6.85
CA GLU A 730 31.59 -9.33 -6.31
C GLU A 730 32.27 -9.64 -4.97
N GLY A 731 31.54 -10.36 -4.12
CA GLY A 731 32.00 -10.81 -2.81
C GLY A 731 31.78 -9.81 -1.69
N ALA A 732 32.17 -10.18 -0.46
CA ALA A 732 32.08 -9.32 0.72
C ALA A 732 33.08 -8.16 0.59
N LYS A 733 32.65 -7.06 -0.01
CA LYS A 733 33.48 -5.88 -0.26
C LYS A 733 32.86 -4.65 0.38
N ASN A 734 33.70 -3.87 1.05
CA ASN A 734 33.33 -2.57 1.61
C ASN A 734 33.82 -1.47 0.65
N ILE A 735 32.89 -0.67 0.13
CA ILE A 735 33.20 0.50 -0.67
C ILE A 735 32.88 1.72 0.17
N LYS A 736 33.90 2.46 0.57
CA LYS A 736 33.77 3.67 1.38
C LYS A 736 33.73 4.88 0.46
N PHE A 737 32.74 5.73 0.63
CA PHE A 737 32.62 6.99 -0.10
C PHE A 737 32.85 8.16 0.83
N ARG A 738 33.48 9.21 0.32
CA ARG A 738 33.64 10.50 0.99
C ARG A 738 33.16 11.62 0.08
N ILE A 739 32.31 12.47 0.61
CA ILE A 739 31.87 13.71 -0.02
C ILE A 739 32.64 14.84 0.64
N TYR A 740 33.72 15.28 -0.01
CA TYR A 740 34.51 16.42 0.47
C TYR A 740 33.84 17.71 0.06
N SER A 741 33.80 18.70 0.96
CA SER A 741 33.17 20.01 0.73
C SER A 741 34.06 21.16 1.17
N TRP A 742 34.06 22.26 0.41
CA TRP A 742 34.94 23.42 0.65
C TRP A 742 34.37 24.75 0.13
N GLY A 743 35.10 25.84 0.35
CA GLY A 743 34.72 27.19 -0.09
C GLY A 743 33.73 27.87 0.87
N TYR A 744 33.78 27.52 2.15
CA TYR A 744 33.05 28.20 3.21
C TYR A 744 33.54 29.66 3.33
N THR A 745 32.68 30.57 3.75
CA THR A 745 33.04 31.98 3.95
C THR A 745 32.90 32.46 5.39
N SER A 746 32.44 31.59 6.30
CA SER A 746 32.48 31.79 7.75
C SER A 746 32.37 30.45 8.48
N THR A 747 32.71 30.41 9.77
CA THR A 747 32.57 29.21 10.63
C THR A 747 31.11 28.77 10.81
N GLY A 748 30.15 29.68 10.67
CA GLY A 748 28.71 29.39 10.69
C GLY A 748 28.16 28.87 9.35
N GLY A 749 28.99 28.74 8.31
CA GLY A 749 28.58 28.23 7.01
C GLY A 749 28.17 26.76 7.04
N SER A 750 26.92 26.45 6.70
CA SER A 750 26.40 25.07 6.72
C SER A 750 26.36 24.42 5.34
N PHE A 751 26.56 23.10 5.29
CA PHE A 751 26.39 22.21 4.14
C PHE A 751 25.67 20.94 4.62
N ALA A 752 24.56 20.58 4.00
CA ALA A 752 23.67 19.56 4.53
C ALA A 752 22.99 18.72 3.46
N PHE A 753 22.64 17.49 3.83
CA PHE A 753 21.72 16.63 3.10
C PHE A 753 20.31 16.87 3.63
N GLY A 754 19.34 17.17 2.77
CA GLY A 754 17.98 17.58 3.16
C GLY A 754 17.43 18.73 2.31
N LEU A 755 16.18 19.16 2.47
CA LEU A 755 15.16 18.72 3.44
C LEU A 755 14.38 17.51 2.91
N SER A 756 14.11 16.49 3.75
CA SER A 756 13.07 15.51 3.43
C SER A 756 11.70 16.17 3.57
N GLU A 757 10.97 16.29 2.46
CA GLU A 757 9.67 16.96 2.51
C GLU A 757 8.60 16.08 3.16
N THR A 758 8.75 14.77 2.98
CA THR A 758 7.82 13.74 3.40
C THR A 758 8.57 12.60 4.08
N SER A 759 7.86 11.73 4.79
CA SER A 759 8.43 10.48 5.36
C SER A 759 8.92 9.50 4.30
N SER A 760 8.42 9.62 3.08
CA SER A 760 8.80 8.81 1.93
C SER A 760 9.90 9.45 1.08
N ASP A 761 10.35 10.66 1.40
CA ASP A 761 11.34 11.40 0.61
C ASP A 761 12.77 11.07 1.08
N ASP A 762 13.58 10.56 0.15
CA ASP A 762 15.00 10.26 0.38
C ASP A 762 15.85 11.44 -0.10
N VAL A 763 16.79 11.88 0.73
CA VAL A 763 17.67 13.03 0.46
C VAL A 763 19.01 12.61 -0.13
N PHE A 764 19.32 11.33 -0.06
CA PHE A 764 20.50 10.74 -0.69
C PHE A 764 20.21 9.30 -1.10
N THR A 765 20.51 8.97 -2.36
CA THR A 765 20.20 7.66 -2.94
C THR A 765 21.34 7.20 -3.83
N ILE A 766 21.70 5.92 -3.72
CA ILE A 766 22.65 5.24 -4.60
C ILE A 766 21.89 4.20 -5.40
N ALA A 767 22.03 4.30 -6.72
CA ALA A 767 21.42 3.38 -7.66
C ALA A 767 22.46 2.59 -8.44
N GLY A 768 22.05 1.41 -8.91
CA GLY A 768 22.95 0.45 -9.52
C GLY A 768 22.21 -0.77 -10.04
N THR A 769 22.91 -1.90 -10.10
CA THR A 769 22.31 -3.21 -10.34
C THR A 769 22.85 -4.19 -9.32
N ALA A 770 22.02 -5.08 -8.82
CA ALA A 770 22.44 -6.17 -7.95
C ALA A 770 21.91 -7.51 -8.47
N VAL A 771 22.78 -8.49 -8.63
CA VAL A 771 22.41 -9.86 -9.01
C VAL A 771 22.97 -10.83 -7.99
N SER A 772 22.18 -11.84 -7.62
CA SER A 772 22.66 -12.91 -6.75
C SER A 772 23.73 -13.73 -7.48
N THR A 773 24.85 -14.00 -6.81
CA THR A 773 25.94 -14.88 -7.28
C THR A 773 25.93 -16.23 -6.58
N SER A 774 24.95 -16.50 -5.70
CA SER A 774 24.81 -17.86 -5.18
C SER A 774 24.54 -18.82 -6.32
N LEU A 775 25.46 -19.75 -6.54
CA LEU A 775 25.14 -20.94 -7.30
C LEU A 775 23.92 -21.60 -6.64
N PRO A 776 22.92 -21.98 -7.44
CA PRO A 776 21.81 -22.78 -6.94
C PRO A 776 22.33 -24.02 -6.21
N VAL A 777 21.50 -24.63 -5.40
CA VAL A 777 21.80 -25.94 -4.80
C VAL A 777 22.25 -26.89 -5.90
N VAL A 778 23.47 -27.41 -5.75
CA VAL A 778 24.03 -28.31 -6.74
C VAL A 778 23.41 -29.68 -6.49
N LEU A 779 22.37 -29.97 -7.26
CA LEU A 779 21.77 -31.31 -7.35
C LEU A 779 22.85 -32.26 -7.89
N ASN A 780 23.41 -33.07 -7.00
CA ASN A 780 24.50 -33.98 -7.33
C ASN A 780 24.00 -35.16 -8.19
N LYS A 781 22.79 -35.66 -7.88
CA LYS A 781 22.18 -36.79 -8.59
C LYS A 781 20.66 -36.76 -8.46
N PHE A 782 19.94 -37.07 -9.53
CA PHE A 782 18.51 -37.40 -9.50
C PHE A 782 18.23 -38.64 -10.36
N GLU A 783 17.71 -39.68 -9.74
CA GLU A 783 17.41 -40.97 -10.34
C GLU A 783 15.95 -41.34 -10.18
N VAL A 784 15.39 -41.95 -11.22
CA VAL A 784 14.02 -42.46 -11.25
C VAL A 784 14.08 -43.90 -11.73
N VAL A 785 13.70 -44.83 -10.85
CA VAL A 785 13.84 -46.26 -11.05
C VAL A 785 12.45 -46.89 -11.17
N LYS A 786 12.19 -47.50 -12.32
CA LYS A 786 10.99 -48.32 -12.53
C LYS A 786 11.07 -49.58 -11.66
N GLN A 787 10.02 -49.84 -10.89
CA GLN A 787 9.83 -51.10 -10.16
C GLN A 787 8.62 -51.85 -10.74
N ALA A 788 8.19 -52.96 -10.11
CA ALA A 788 7.10 -53.77 -10.64
C ALA A 788 5.74 -53.05 -10.59
N THR A 789 5.47 -52.31 -9.52
CA THR A 789 4.17 -51.65 -9.26
C THR A 789 4.31 -50.16 -8.90
N GLN A 790 5.52 -49.64 -8.78
CA GLN A 790 5.78 -48.27 -8.35
C GLN A 790 7.03 -47.68 -9.03
N VAL A 791 7.26 -46.39 -8.84
CA VAL A 791 8.47 -45.71 -9.31
C VAL A 791 9.20 -45.12 -8.11
N GLY A 792 10.46 -45.52 -7.93
CA GLY A 792 11.32 -44.99 -6.88
C GLY A 792 12.11 -43.79 -7.40
N LEU A 793 12.04 -42.66 -6.71
CA LEU A 793 12.77 -41.44 -6.99
C LEU A 793 13.80 -41.23 -5.89
N ASN A 794 15.08 -41.09 -6.25
CA ASN A 794 16.16 -40.85 -5.30
C ASN A 794 17.00 -39.67 -5.77
N TRP A 795 17.35 -38.76 -4.88
CA TRP A 795 18.25 -37.66 -5.21
C TRP A 795 19.20 -37.32 -4.08
N SER A 796 20.29 -36.64 -4.45
CA SER A 796 21.24 -36.10 -3.49
C SER A 796 21.69 -34.72 -3.90
N THR A 797 21.99 -33.90 -2.90
CA THR A 797 22.57 -32.55 -3.05
C THR A 797 24.02 -32.61 -2.57
N SER A 798 24.94 -31.92 -3.24
CA SER A 798 26.32 -31.78 -2.72
C SER A 798 26.44 -30.63 -1.72
N SER A 799 25.51 -29.67 -1.78
CA SER A 799 25.34 -28.59 -0.81
C SER A 799 23.95 -27.97 -0.99
N GLU A 800 23.31 -27.57 0.10
CA GLU A 800 22.06 -26.82 0.10
C GLU A 800 22.27 -25.42 0.64
N LYS A 801 21.54 -24.44 0.11
CA LYS A 801 21.56 -23.08 0.60
C LYS A 801 20.15 -22.54 0.58
N ASN A 802 19.68 -22.09 1.75
CA ASN A 802 18.32 -21.62 1.96
C ASN A 802 17.23 -22.59 1.49
N ASN A 803 17.53 -23.87 1.31
CA ASN A 803 16.61 -24.84 0.76
C ASN A 803 15.49 -25.14 1.76
N SER A 804 14.28 -24.69 1.44
CA SER A 804 13.07 -24.97 2.22
C SER A 804 12.63 -26.42 2.01
N HIS A 805 12.43 -26.82 0.75
CA HIS A 805 11.95 -28.15 0.38
C HIS A 805 12.11 -28.46 -1.12
N PHE A 806 11.93 -29.73 -1.47
CA PHE A 806 11.79 -30.22 -2.84
C PHE A 806 10.34 -30.59 -3.13
N GLU A 807 9.75 -29.99 -4.15
CA GLU A 807 8.51 -30.44 -4.78
C GLU A 807 8.82 -31.56 -5.80
N VAL A 808 8.23 -32.73 -5.62
CA VAL A 808 8.31 -33.86 -6.55
C VAL A 808 7.18 -33.75 -7.56
N LEU A 809 7.50 -33.55 -8.83
CA LEU A 809 6.52 -33.32 -9.89
C LEU A 809 6.44 -34.51 -10.85
N LYS A 810 5.23 -34.86 -11.30
CA LYS A 810 4.94 -35.90 -12.29
C LYS A 810 4.21 -35.34 -13.50
N SER A 811 4.48 -35.88 -14.69
CA SER A 811 3.78 -35.56 -15.92
C SER A 811 3.60 -36.79 -16.79
N SER A 812 2.55 -36.81 -17.63
CA SER A 812 2.35 -37.82 -18.69
C SER A 812 2.78 -37.34 -20.08
N ASP A 813 3.07 -36.04 -20.24
CA ASP A 813 3.39 -35.42 -21.53
C ASP A 813 4.65 -34.52 -21.49
N ALA A 814 5.34 -34.49 -20.34
CA ALA A 814 6.48 -33.62 -20.02
C ALA A 814 6.18 -32.10 -20.09
N LYS A 815 4.92 -31.70 -20.25
CA LYS A 815 4.48 -30.30 -20.36
C LYS A 815 3.62 -29.88 -19.18
N ASN A 816 2.63 -30.69 -18.84
CA ASN A 816 1.71 -30.47 -17.74
C ASN A 816 2.17 -31.26 -16.52
N TRP A 817 2.49 -30.57 -15.43
CA TRP A 817 3.10 -31.16 -14.23
C TRP A 817 2.13 -31.13 -13.05
N THR A 818 2.04 -32.24 -12.34
CA THR A 818 1.25 -32.41 -11.11
C THR A 818 2.20 -32.63 -9.94
N LEU A 819 1.98 -31.91 -8.84
CA LEU A 819 2.71 -32.11 -7.59
C LEU A 819 2.31 -33.45 -6.97
N LEU A 820 3.29 -34.32 -6.70
CA LEU A 820 3.10 -35.57 -5.97
C LEU A 820 3.33 -35.40 -4.46
N SER A 821 4.38 -34.66 -4.09
CA SER A 821 4.75 -34.45 -2.68
C SER A 821 5.71 -33.28 -2.53
N SER A 822 5.78 -32.72 -1.32
CA SER A 822 6.86 -31.85 -0.87
C SER A 822 7.73 -32.59 0.14
N VAL A 823 9.05 -32.56 -0.03
CA VAL A 823 10.04 -33.22 0.84
C VAL A 823 10.93 -32.14 1.44
N LYS A 824 10.88 -31.99 2.75
CA LYS A 824 11.62 -30.95 3.49
C LYS A 824 13.12 -31.02 3.21
N GLY A 825 13.73 -29.87 2.91
CA GLY A 825 15.17 -29.70 2.74
C GLY A 825 15.91 -29.50 4.06
N ASN A 826 17.25 -29.45 4.01
CA ASN A 826 18.10 -29.23 5.18
C ASN A 826 18.56 -27.77 5.33
N GLY A 827 17.91 -26.82 4.65
CA GLY A 827 18.20 -25.39 4.77
C GLY A 827 19.52 -25.00 4.11
N THR A 828 20.47 -24.51 4.91
CA THR A 828 21.82 -24.18 4.44
C THR A 828 22.80 -25.17 5.03
N THR A 829 23.35 -26.05 4.19
CA THR A 829 24.31 -27.08 4.58
C THR A 829 25.30 -27.35 3.45
N THR A 830 26.56 -27.55 3.79
CA THR A 830 27.60 -27.97 2.84
C THR A 830 27.82 -29.49 2.84
N ALA A 831 27.05 -30.23 3.64
CA ALA A 831 27.08 -31.69 3.66
C ALA A 831 26.23 -32.28 2.53
N VAL A 832 26.61 -33.47 2.06
CA VAL A 832 25.81 -34.23 1.11
C VAL A 832 24.56 -34.75 1.81
N ASN A 833 23.38 -34.45 1.27
CA ASN A 833 22.12 -34.98 1.78
C ASN A 833 21.47 -35.91 0.75
N TYR A 834 20.78 -36.93 1.24
CA TYR A 834 20.12 -37.95 0.43
C TYR A 834 18.63 -37.95 0.72
N TYR A 835 17.84 -38.05 -0.35
CA TYR A 835 16.38 -37.98 -0.31
C TYR A 835 15.79 -39.09 -1.18
N GLN A 836 14.57 -39.50 -0.81
CA GLN A 836 13.83 -40.52 -1.55
C GLN A 836 12.33 -40.27 -1.52
N TYR A 837 11.64 -40.67 -2.58
CA TYR A 837 10.18 -40.66 -2.70
C TYR A 837 9.71 -41.82 -3.59
N ALA A 838 8.51 -42.36 -3.35
CA ALA A 838 7.94 -43.44 -4.15
C ALA A 838 6.57 -43.07 -4.72
N ASP A 839 6.42 -43.12 -6.04
CA ASP A 839 5.14 -43.00 -6.73
C ASP A 839 4.50 -44.39 -6.89
N VAL A 840 3.51 -44.67 -6.05
CA VAL A 840 2.79 -45.96 -5.99
C VAL A 840 1.69 -46.12 -7.04
N ASN A 841 1.45 -45.09 -7.87
CA ASN A 841 0.41 -45.12 -8.92
C ASN A 841 0.96 -44.66 -10.28
N PRO A 842 1.98 -45.33 -10.85
CA PRO A 842 2.47 -45.00 -12.19
C PRO A 842 1.38 -45.22 -13.24
N LYS A 843 1.25 -44.28 -14.19
CA LYS A 843 0.32 -44.41 -15.31
C LYS A 843 0.87 -45.41 -16.33
N ILE A 844 -0.02 -46.05 -17.07
CA ILE A 844 0.38 -46.82 -18.26
C ILE A 844 1.00 -45.87 -19.29
N GLY A 845 2.11 -46.28 -19.92
CA GLY A 845 2.90 -45.47 -20.84
C GLY A 845 4.03 -44.70 -20.14
N ASN A 846 4.41 -43.55 -20.70
CA ASN A 846 5.49 -42.72 -20.16
C ASN A 846 5.04 -41.98 -18.89
N ASN A 847 5.87 -42.05 -17.85
CA ASN A 847 5.77 -41.23 -16.65
C ASN A 847 7.03 -40.40 -16.54
N TYR A 848 6.89 -39.08 -16.61
CA TYR A 848 7.98 -38.12 -16.48
C TYR A 848 7.99 -37.56 -15.06
N TYR A 849 9.19 -37.36 -14.52
CA TYR A 849 9.40 -36.81 -13.19
C TYR A 849 10.48 -35.74 -13.22
N ARG A 850 10.33 -34.73 -12.37
CA ARG A 850 11.35 -33.71 -12.08
C ARG A 850 11.19 -33.22 -10.65
N LEU A 851 12.25 -32.67 -10.10
CA LEU A 851 12.24 -31.98 -8.83
C LEU A 851 12.14 -30.48 -9.07
N LYS A 852 11.38 -29.79 -8.24
CA LYS A 852 11.43 -28.34 -8.09
C LYS A 852 11.92 -28.05 -6.69
N GLN A 853 13.14 -27.54 -6.57
CA GLN A 853 13.67 -27.15 -5.29
C GLN A 853 13.25 -25.72 -4.98
N VAL A 854 12.80 -25.47 -3.75
CA VAL A 854 12.24 -24.19 -3.32
C VAL A 854 13.03 -23.67 -2.12
N ASP A 855 13.49 -22.43 -2.20
CA ASP A 855 14.21 -21.74 -1.14
C ASP A 855 13.25 -21.07 -0.14
N PHE A 856 13.74 -20.65 1.03
CA PHE A 856 12.93 -19.95 2.04
C PHE A 856 12.40 -18.59 1.59
N ASP A 857 13.00 -17.98 0.57
CA ASP A 857 12.54 -16.73 -0.05
C ASP A 857 11.58 -16.97 -1.23
N GLY A 858 11.26 -18.24 -1.53
CA GLY A 858 10.34 -18.64 -2.60
C GLY A 858 10.98 -18.78 -3.99
N ASN A 859 12.27 -18.48 -4.14
CA ASN A 859 13.01 -18.79 -5.37
C ASN A 859 13.05 -20.30 -5.59
N PHE A 860 13.11 -20.73 -6.85
CA PHE A 860 13.14 -22.16 -7.15
C PHE A 860 13.99 -22.50 -8.37
N GLU A 861 14.45 -23.75 -8.40
CA GLU A 861 15.15 -24.34 -9.54
C GLU A 861 14.53 -25.71 -9.90
N LEU A 862 14.55 -26.06 -11.17
CA LEU A 862 14.04 -27.33 -11.68
C LEU A 862 15.20 -28.27 -12.04
N SER A 863 15.08 -29.54 -11.67
CA SER A 863 15.99 -30.59 -12.13
C SER A 863 15.79 -30.92 -13.61
N GLU A 864 16.71 -31.74 -14.14
CA GLU A 864 16.44 -32.48 -15.38
C GLU A 864 15.17 -33.36 -15.27
N ILE A 865 14.55 -33.64 -16.42
CA ILE A 865 13.39 -34.52 -16.51
C ILE A 865 13.87 -35.96 -16.68
N LYS A 866 13.38 -36.86 -15.83
CA LYS A 866 13.59 -38.31 -15.95
C LYS A 866 12.30 -38.99 -16.38
N VAL A 867 12.39 -40.08 -17.14
CA VAL A 867 11.23 -40.81 -17.66
C VAL A 867 11.35 -42.31 -17.38
N VAL A 868 10.23 -42.93 -17.03
CA VAL A 868 10.07 -44.39 -16.99
C VAL A 868 8.80 -44.79 -17.71
N ASN A 869 8.86 -45.88 -18.47
CA ASN A 869 7.74 -46.36 -19.28
C ASN A 869 7.14 -47.65 -18.70
N TYR A 870 5.83 -47.65 -18.48
CA TYR A 870 5.02 -48.83 -18.16
C TYR A 870 4.24 -49.27 -19.41
N ALA A 871 4.89 -50.02 -20.31
CA ALA A 871 4.24 -50.57 -21.51
C ALA A 871 3.25 -51.70 -21.16
N LEU A 872 2.12 -51.75 -21.88
CA LEU A 872 1.20 -52.89 -21.90
C LEU A 872 1.72 -53.95 -22.88
N LEU A 873 1.54 -55.25 -22.57
CA LEU A 873 1.77 -56.35 -23.52
C LEU A 873 0.62 -56.38 -24.55
N THR A 874 0.93 -56.57 -25.83
CA THR A 874 0.03 -56.44 -27.00
C THR A 874 -0.79 -57.70 -27.29
N ASN A 875 -2.08 -57.53 -27.63
CA ASN A 875 -3.07 -58.53 -28.12
C ASN A 875 -3.32 -59.76 -27.23
N GLU A 876 -3.79 -59.53 -26.00
CA GLU A 876 -4.22 -60.59 -25.09
C GLU A 876 -5.75 -60.83 -25.17
N LEU A 877 -6.15 -62.07 -25.42
CA LEU A 877 -7.55 -62.55 -25.38
C LEU A 877 -7.72 -63.46 -24.15
N LYS A 878 -8.45 -62.98 -23.15
CA LYS A 878 -8.83 -63.78 -21.96
C LYS A 878 -10.32 -64.07 -21.96
N VAL A 879 -10.68 -65.22 -21.40
CA VAL A 879 -12.08 -65.63 -21.29
C VAL A 879 -12.34 -66.26 -19.92
N PHE A 880 -13.50 -65.97 -19.36
CA PHE A 880 -14.02 -66.56 -18.14
C PHE A 880 -15.48 -66.95 -18.39
N ALA A 881 -15.87 -68.17 -18.05
CA ALA A 881 -17.23 -68.65 -18.22
C ALA A 881 -17.89 -68.92 -16.86
N ASP A 882 -19.12 -68.43 -16.69
CA ASP A 882 -20.02 -68.81 -15.60
C ASP A 882 -21.27 -69.51 -16.16
N ASP A 883 -22.17 -69.99 -15.31
CA ASP A 883 -23.35 -70.80 -15.69
C ASP A 883 -24.36 -70.06 -16.60
N ALA A 884 -24.28 -68.72 -16.71
CA ALA A 884 -25.23 -67.92 -17.49
C ALA A 884 -24.60 -67.19 -18.69
N LYS A 885 -23.28 -66.98 -18.69
CA LYS A 885 -22.57 -66.20 -19.71
C LYS A 885 -21.08 -66.53 -19.83
N VAL A 886 -20.51 -66.09 -20.94
CA VAL A 886 -19.05 -66.07 -21.16
C VAL A 886 -18.56 -64.61 -21.21
N LEU A 887 -17.65 -64.25 -20.33
CA LEU A 887 -16.97 -62.94 -20.27
C LEU A 887 -15.65 -63.00 -21.03
N VAL A 888 -15.46 -62.06 -21.95
CA VAL A 888 -14.29 -61.96 -22.82
C VAL A 888 -13.59 -60.64 -22.59
N PHE A 889 -12.27 -60.68 -22.38
CA PHE A 889 -11.41 -59.51 -22.26
C PHE A 889 -10.43 -59.47 -23.43
N ILE A 890 -10.39 -58.35 -24.14
CA ILE A 890 -9.60 -58.18 -25.37
C ILE A 890 -8.85 -56.85 -25.26
N ASN A 891 -7.53 -56.88 -25.37
CA ASN A 891 -6.74 -55.65 -25.50
C ASN A 891 -6.43 -55.36 -26.98
N GLN A 892 -6.82 -54.20 -27.49
CA GLN A 892 -6.57 -53.80 -28.89
C GLN A 892 -5.74 -52.52 -28.95
N GLN A 893 -4.83 -52.43 -29.92
CA GLN A 893 -4.03 -51.20 -30.12
C GLN A 893 -4.81 -50.07 -30.82
N GLN A 894 -5.82 -50.43 -31.62
CA GLN A 894 -6.61 -49.51 -32.42
C GLN A 894 -8.07 -49.97 -32.47
N VAL A 895 -8.96 -49.09 -32.90
CA VAL A 895 -10.37 -49.42 -33.13
C VAL A 895 -10.46 -50.46 -34.25
N ASP A 896 -11.23 -51.51 -34.05
CA ASP A 896 -11.36 -52.64 -34.98
C ASP A 896 -12.75 -53.28 -34.86
N GLU A 897 -13.11 -54.20 -35.75
CA GLU A 897 -14.32 -55.03 -35.62
C GLU A 897 -14.08 -56.48 -36.05
N GLY A 898 -14.89 -57.40 -35.52
CA GLY A 898 -14.76 -58.82 -35.81
C GLY A 898 -15.89 -59.65 -35.25
N PHE A 899 -15.69 -60.97 -35.22
CA PHE A 899 -16.64 -61.94 -34.70
C PHE A 899 -16.03 -62.72 -33.55
N LEU A 900 -16.72 -62.76 -32.42
CA LEU A 900 -16.43 -63.70 -31.34
C LEU A 900 -17.21 -64.98 -31.57
N ASN A 901 -16.48 -66.07 -31.80
CA ASN A 901 -17.01 -67.39 -32.09
C ASN A 901 -16.68 -68.36 -30.96
N ILE A 902 -17.64 -69.19 -30.54
CA ILE A 902 -17.41 -70.29 -29.61
C ILE A 902 -17.59 -71.60 -30.36
N PHE A 903 -16.62 -72.50 -30.25
CA PHE A 903 -16.66 -73.84 -30.85
C PHE A 903 -16.57 -74.92 -29.77
N ASP A 904 -17.24 -76.05 -29.99
CA ASP A 904 -16.96 -77.28 -29.26
C ASP A 904 -15.71 -77.99 -29.83
N LEU A 905 -15.28 -79.08 -29.18
CA LEU A 905 -14.08 -79.83 -29.61
C LEU A 905 -14.24 -80.58 -30.94
N MET A 906 -15.48 -80.77 -31.42
CA MET A 906 -15.74 -81.33 -32.75
C MET A 906 -15.69 -80.25 -33.84
N GLY A 907 -15.43 -78.99 -33.47
CA GLY A 907 -15.39 -77.84 -34.38
C GLY A 907 -16.78 -77.31 -34.74
N ARG A 908 -17.85 -77.76 -34.07
CA ARG A 908 -19.19 -77.20 -34.30
C ARG A 908 -19.28 -75.83 -33.65
N GLN A 909 -19.74 -74.84 -34.42
CA GLN A 909 -19.91 -73.48 -33.93
C GLN A 909 -21.16 -73.38 -33.06
N ILE A 910 -20.96 -73.03 -31.79
CA ILE A 910 -22.00 -72.90 -30.77
C ILE A 910 -22.54 -71.47 -30.71
N LEU A 911 -21.69 -70.46 -30.93
CA LEU A 911 -22.06 -69.05 -30.97
C LEU A 911 -21.19 -68.29 -31.98
N SER A 912 -21.75 -67.25 -32.59
CA SER A 912 -21.01 -66.22 -33.34
C SER A 912 -21.67 -64.86 -33.11
N GLU A 913 -20.92 -63.92 -32.54
CA GLU A 913 -21.41 -62.59 -32.21
C GLU A 913 -20.50 -61.52 -32.84
N ARG A 914 -21.07 -60.56 -33.58
CA ARG A 914 -20.30 -59.45 -34.15
C ARG A 914 -20.00 -58.42 -33.07
N VAL A 915 -18.73 -58.01 -32.97
CA VAL A 915 -18.27 -57.06 -31.94
C VAL A 915 -17.49 -55.90 -32.56
N LYS A 916 -17.73 -54.70 -32.03
CA LYS A 916 -16.89 -53.53 -32.26
C LYS A 916 -15.91 -53.39 -31.10
N LEU A 917 -14.64 -53.19 -31.41
CA LEU A 917 -13.56 -53.09 -30.44
C LEU A 917 -12.98 -51.67 -30.46
N VAL A 918 -12.70 -51.13 -29.29
CA VAL A 918 -12.02 -49.84 -29.12
C VAL A 918 -10.54 -50.06 -28.80
N ALA A 919 -9.71 -49.04 -29.02
CA ALA A 919 -8.31 -49.05 -28.57
C ALA A 919 -8.26 -49.12 -27.03
N GLY A 920 -7.42 -49.99 -26.49
CA GLY A 920 -7.32 -50.33 -25.07
C GLY A 920 -8.07 -51.62 -24.70
N GLU A 921 -8.45 -51.73 -23.43
CA GLU A 921 -9.15 -52.90 -22.90
C GLU A 921 -10.64 -52.90 -23.29
N ASN A 922 -11.10 -54.02 -23.81
CA ASN A 922 -12.49 -54.29 -24.15
C ASN A 922 -12.99 -55.43 -23.27
N LYS A 923 -14.18 -55.26 -22.66
CA LYS A 923 -14.86 -56.29 -21.88
C LYS A 923 -16.23 -56.59 -22.49
N ILE A 924 -16.44 -57.82 -22.95
CA ILE A 924 -17.63 -58.24 -23.69
C ILE A 924 -18.28 -59.42 -22.98
N ALA A 925 -19.60 -59.38 -22.82
CA ALA A 925 -20.38 -60.47 -22.23
C ALA A 925 -21.22 -61.16 -23.31
N LEU A 926 -21.00 -62.46 -23.50
CA LEU A 926 -21.76 -63.31 -24.41
C LEU A 926 -22.83 -64.06 -23.60
N PRO A 927 -24.12 -63.75 -23.76
CA PRO A 927 -25.20 -64.33 -22.96
C PRO A 927 -25.55 -65.73 -23.46
N ILE A 928 -24.72 -66.72 -23.13
CA ILE A 928 -24.89 -68.11 -23.53
C ILE A 928 -24.71 -69.05 -22.34
N ASN A 929 -25.61 -70.03 -22.23
CA ASN A 929 -25.50 -71.13 -21.29
C ASN A 929 -24.86 -72.34 -21.99
N LEU A 930 -23.63 -72.67 -21.60
CA LEU A 930 -22.87 -73.79 -22.14
C LEU A 930 -22.92 -74.98 -21.16
N SER A 931 -23.08 -76.18 -21.70
CA SER A 931 -22.90 -77.41 -20.90
C SER A 931 -21.46 -77.50 -20.39
N LYS A 932 -21.22 -78.23 -19.28
CA LYS A 932 -19.85 -78.42 -18.76
C LYS A 932 -18.98 -79.11 -19.79
N GLY A 933 -17.82 -78.54 -20.10
CA GLY A 933 -16.97 -79.03 -21.18
C GLY A 933 -15.85 -78.05 -21.56
N LEU A 934 -14.96 -78.49 -22.45
CA LEU A 934 -13.88 -77.68 -23.02
C LEU A 934 -14.34 -77.05 -24.33
N TYR A 935 -14.16 -75.74 -24.45
CA TYR A 935 -14.56 -74.93 -25.60
C TYR A 935 -13.40 -74.10 -26.12
N ILE A 936 -13.53 -73.61 -27.35
CA ILE A 936 -12.58 -72.66 -27.95
C ILE A 936 -13.34 -71.37 -28.25
N LEU A 937 -12.92 -70.27 -27.62
CA LEU A 937 -13.33 -68.93 -28.02
C LEU A 937 -12.32 -68.41 -29.05
N ARG A 938 -12.81 -67.90 -30.18
CA ARG A 938 -12.00 -67.31 -31.23
C ARG A 938 -12.54 -65.95 -31.66
N LEU A 939 -11.68 -64.94 -31.66
CA LEU A 939 -11.93 -63.66 -32.31
C LEU A 939 -11.42 -63.73 -33.75
N ASP A 940 -12.33 -63.66 -34.72
CA ASP A 940 -12.03 -63.58 -36.15
C ASP A 940 -12.17 -62.13 -36.62
N LYS A 941 -11.06 -61.50 -37.01
CA LYS A 941 -11.01 -60.15 -37.63
C LYS A 941 -10.62 -60.27 -39.10
N ALA A 942 -10.64 -59.16 -39.84
CA ALA A 942 -10.35 -59.14 -41.28
C ALA A 942 -8.97 -59.72 -41.64
N TYR A 943 -7.95 -59.47 -40.81
CA TYR A 943 -6.55 -59.88 -41.08
C TYR A 943 -5.90 -60.70 -39.95
N GLU A 944 -6.64 -61.00 -38.87
CA GLU A 944 -6.09 -61.65 -37.68
C GLU A 944 -7.12 -62.57 -37.03
N LYS A 945 -6.66 -63.70 -36.48
CA LYS A 945 -7.47 -64.61 -35.67
C LYS A 945 -6.78 -64.89 -34.35
N LEU A 946 -7.46 -64.65 -33.24
CA LEU A 946 -6.97 -64.94 -31.89
C LEU A 946 -7.87 -66.00 -31.25
N SER A 947 -7.29 -67.05 -30.68
CA SER A 947 -8.05 -68.13 -30.05
C SER A 947 -7.56 -68.42 -28.64
N VAL A 948 -8.49 -68.74 -27.75
CA VAL A 948 -8.21 -69.21 -26.39
C VAL A 948 -9.13 -70.38 -26.05
N LYS A 949 -8.57 -71.41 -25.41
CA LYS A 949 -9.34 -72.53 -24.88
C LYS A 949 -9.86 -72.19 -23.48
N PHE A 950 -11.08 -72.59 -23.17
CA PHE A 950 -11.64 -72.41 -21.83
C PHE A 950 -12.57 -73.54 -21.43
N ILE A 951 -12.67 -73.76 -20.14
CA ILE A 951 -13.54 -74.79 -19.55
C ILE A 951 -14.75 -74.09 -18.97
N LYS A 952 -15.92 -74.70 -19.17
CA LYS A 952 -17.18 -74.32 -18.52
C LYS A 952 -17.57 -75.33 -17.45
#